data_AF-A0A946QKH1-F1
#
_entry.id   AF-A0A946QKH1-F1
#
_cell.length_a   1.000
_cell.length_b   1.000
_cell.length_c   1.000
_cell.angle_alpha   90.00
_cell.angle_beta   90.00
_cell.angle_gamma   90.00
#
_symmetry.space_group_name_H-M   'P 1'
#
loop_
_entity.id
_entity.type
_entity.pdbx_description
1 polymer ?
#
loop_
_entity_poly.entity_id
_entity_poly.type
_entity_poly.pdbx_seq_one_letter_code
_entity_poly.pdbx_strand_id
1 'polypeptide(L)'
;DQLRDGKEFLSQVRFALHSMTGRAEDRLLFDHQKQLAQLWNVVDGDKLAVEQFMQVYYRWMKTLSQLNELLIEVFEHRLSEEPDSEIRIIDGDFEVSDCRIRARHDAVFTQNPGNLLRLFVLIGNDQLVDRIEPNTQRLLRRDAHLINEDFRASAVNRSLFLEILGVPHNMTKQLRRMSRHGVLGRYLPAFGRIIGQMQFDLFHAYTVDAHTTEVIANTRRFMRADYTDRFPVSTRIARRLRDPRLLYIAALFHDIGKGRGGDHSELGAVDATYFCLSHGLSTSDADLVTWLVQNHLLMSQIAQKRDISDPEEIQRFAETVADQERLDYLYTLTVADIAGTNPELWNAWRSSLMRQLYTETSRALSRGLQNPLGREQVIEATKQAATEALEYRGFLPEELLSAWSTRGEDYFLRERPEDIAWHTEAIADHDIQGGALILVRQASDSPIANATQIFVHTVDAPDTFARICAALESLDYSIHDARIYSDTDGSTLDTFFVLKNDGSTLDAHLDSAVEIKEAIQHSLHHATLKTISRRTPRTARAFTIPTTVDFSQDDLGGLTILEVTTADRPGLMVRLGSVLSRYAVSIQGAKIQTLGERVEDTFFLADETGGQLTDEALIDQLKNDLIAELDGLTQDPDTSSSEHDI
;
A
#
# COMPACT_ATOMS: atom_id res chain seq x y z
N ASP A 1 -40.52 3.23 -1.90
CA ASP A 1 -39.76 4.49 -1.79
C ASP A 1 -38.31 4.33 -2.20
N GLN A 2 -37.44 3.66 -1.42
CA GLN A 2 -36.00 3.50 -1.76
C GLN A 2 -35.70 3.05 -3.20
N LEU A 3 -36.43 2.07 -3.75
CA LEU A 3 -36.25 1.63 -5.14
C LEU A 3 -36.59 2.72 -6.16
N ARG A 4 -37.67 3.49 -5.91
CA ARG A 4 -38.11 4.58 -6.77
C ARG A 4 -37.08 5.71 -6.73
N ASP A 5 -36.74 6.15 -5.53
CA ASP A 5 -35.86 7.30 -5.32
C ASP A 5 -34.43 7.01 -5.82
N GLY A 6 -33.94 5.78 -5.61
CA GLY A 6 -32.64 5.35 -6.16
C GLY A 6 -32.65 5.25 -7.68
N LYS A 7 -33.72 4.71 -8.28
CA LYS A 7 -33.87 4.68 -9.75
C LYS A 7 -33.89 6.09 -10.32
N GLU A 8 -34.61 7.00 -9.68
CA GLU A 8 -34.68 8.40 -10.09
C GLU A 8 -33.29 9.06 -10.05
N PHE A 9 -32.56 8.92 -8.95
CA PHE A 9 -31.19 9.42 -8.82
C PHE A 9 -30.26 8.88 -9.92
N LEU A 10 -30.21 7.56 -10.14
CA LEU A 10 -29.37 6.99 -11.20
C LEU A 10 -29.80 7.45 -12.60
N SER A 11 -31.09 7.67 -12.83
CA SER A 11 -31.59 8.21 -14.10
C SER A 11 -31.15 9.65 -14.33
N GLN A 12 -31.13 10.47 -13.27
CA GLN A 12 -30.62 11.85 -13.33
C GLN A 12 -29.12 11.87 -13.63
N VAL A 13 -28.32 11.03 -12.95
CA VAL A 13 -26.87 10.90 -13.22
C VAL A 13 -26.62 10.48 -14.67
N ARG A 14 -27.36 9.50 -15.16
CA ARG A 14 -27.26 9.02 -16.55
C ARG A 14 -27.63 10.11 -17.57
N PHE A 15 -28.72 10.83 -17.34
CA PHE A 15 -29.15 11.92 -18.21
C PHE A 15 -28.10 13.04 -18.27
N ALA A 16 -27.53 13.43 -17.12
CA ALA A 16 -26.45 14.41 -17.07
C ALA A 16 -25.22 13.94 -17.86
N LEU A 17 -24.81 12.67 -17.67
CA LEU A 17 -23.68 12.09 -18.39
C LEU A 17 -23.89 12.08 -19.91
N HIS A 18 -25.09 11.73 -20.38
CA HIS A 18 -25.43 11.77 -21.81
C HIS A 18 -25.43 13.19 -22.36
N SER A 19 -25.97 14.14 -21.59
CA SER A 19 -26.02 15.55 -21.98
C SER A 19 -24.62 16.16 -22.09
N MET A 20 -23.71 15.80 -21.18
CA MET A 20 -22.33 16.29 -21.17
C MET A 20 -21.48 15.66 -22.28
N THR A 21 -21.68 14.38 -22.58
CA THR A 21 -20.88 13.65 -23.59
C THR A 21 -21.46 13.74 -25.01
N GLY A 22 -22.69 14.22 -25.16
CA GLY A 22 -23.39 14.28 -26.45
C GLY A 22 -23.73 12.90 -27.05
N ARG A 23 -23.57 11.82 -26.28
CA ARG A 23 -23.79 10.44 -26.71
C ARG A 23 -24.35 9.58 -25.57
N ALA A 24 -24.80 8.38 -25.90
CA ALA A 24 -25.18 7.38 -24.91
C ALA A 24 -23.93 6.81 -24.21
N GLU A 25 -23.41 7.52 -23.21
CA GLU A 25 -22.34 7.05 -22.33
C GLU A 25 -22.93 6.57 -21.00
N ASP A 26 -22.75 5.30 -20.68
CA ASP A 26 -23.30 4.68 -19.46
C ASP A 26 -22.20 4.30 -18.45
N ARG A 27 -20.97 4.78 -18.66
CA ARG A 27 -19.83 4.56 -17.77
C ARG A 27 -19.43 5.85 -17.05
N LEU A 28 -19.43 5.81 -15.74
CA LEU A 28 -19.05 6.94 -14.87
C LEU A 28 -17.52 6.97 -14.68
N LEU A 29 -16.80 7.36 -15.73
CA LEU A 29 -15.34 7.51 -15.73
C LEU A 29 -14.89 8.72 -14.89
N PHE A 30 -13.62 8.73 -14.43
CA PHE A 30 -13.08 9.73 -13.50
C PHE A 30 -13.21 11.18 -13.99
N ASP A 31 -12.99 11.42 -15.29
CA ASP A 31 -13.13 12.74 -15.92
C ASP A 31 -14.56 13.29 -15.83
N HIS A 32 -15.56 12.43 -15.90
CA HIS A 32 -16.96 12.82 -15.78
C HIS A 32 -17.39 13.07 -14.34
N GLN A 33 -16.79 12.39 -13.36
CA GLN A 33 -17.17 12.48 -11.95
C GLN A 33 -17.01 13.92 -11.40
N LYS A 34 -15.90 14.59 -11.70
CA LYS A 34 -15.66 15.99 -11.28
C LYS A 34 -16.70 16.95 -11.88
N GLN A 35 -16.97 16.82 -13.17
CA GLN A 35 -17.93 17.67 -13.87
C GLN A 35 -19.37 17.44 -13.36
N LEU A 36 -19.74 16.20 -13.05
CA LEU A 36 -21.02 15.88 -12.43
C LEU A 36 -21.14 16.47 -11.02
N ALA A 37 -20.09 16.40 -10.20
CA ALA A 37 -20.11 17.02 -8.88
C ALA A 37 -20.38 18.54 -8.94
N GLN A 38 -19.79 19.22 -9.92
CA GLN A 38 -20.05 20.65 -10.19
C GLN A 38 -21.52 20.88 -10.62
N LEU A 39 -22.07 20.05 -11.50
CA LEU A 39 -23.47 20.14 -11.93
C LEU A 39 -24.45 19.97 -10.76
N TRP A 40 -24.10 19.13 -9.78
CA TRP A 40 -24.85 18.94 -8.54
C TRP A 40 -24.65 20.06 -7.51
N ASN A 41 -23.91 21.13 -7.85
CA ASN A 41 -23.56 22.25 -6.97
C ASN A 41 -22.90 21.80 -5.66
N VAL A 42 -22.12 20.72 -5.72
CA VAL A 42 -21.31 20.27 -4.59
C VAL A 42 -20.02 21.07 -4.57
N VAL A 43 -19.63 21.55 -3.38
CA VAL A 43 -18.42 22.35 -3.17
C VAL A 43 -17.43 21.59 -2.30
N ASP A 44 -16.15 21.88 -2.48
CA ASP A 44 -15.09 21.31 -1.65
C ASP A 44 -15.24 21.78 -0.20
N GLY A 45 -14.92 20.88 0.74
CA GLY A 45 -14.84 21.14 2.18
C GLY A 45 -13.80 20.20 2.78
N ASP A 46 -14.09 19.57 3.92
CA ASP A 46 -13.24 18.51 4.49
C ASP A 46 -13.10 17.28 3.56
N LYS A 47 -13.99 17.17 2.57
CA LYS A 47 -13.93 16.19 1.47
C LYS A 47 -14.07 16.93 0.15
N LEU A 48 -13.47 16.38 -0.91
CA LEU A 48 -13.62 16.93 -2.25
C LEU A 48 -15.08 16.81 -2.72
N ALA A 49 -15.55 17.76 -3.51
CA ALA A 49 -16.91 17.79 -4.06
C ALA A 49 -17.23 16.49 -4.82
N VAL A 50 -16.23 15.98 -5.56
CA VAL A 50 -16.34 14.71 -6.29
C VAL A 50 -16.52 13.50 -5.35
N GLU A 51 -15.81 13.47 -4.23
CA GLU A 51 -15.94 12.39 -3.24
C GLU A 51 -17.30 12.43 -2.55
N GLN A 52 -17.81 13.62 -2.26
CA GLN A 52 -19.14 13.82 -1.69
C GLN A 52 -20.24 13.33 -2.65
N PHE A 53 -20.19 13.73 -3.92
CA PHE A 53 -21.12 13.26 -4.95
C PHE A 53 -21.06 11.73 -5.10
N MET A 54 -19.85 11.20 -5.22
CA MET A 54 -19.64 9.77 -5.39
C MET A 54 -20.03 8.97 -4.15
N GLN A 55 -19.94 9.54 -2.95
CA GLN A 55 -20.44 8.91 -1.74
C GLN A 55 -21.95 8.70 -1.77
N VAL A 56 -22.71 9.68 -2.29
CA VAL A 56 -24.15 9.53 -2.52
C VAL A 56 -24.42 8.46 -3.58
N TYR A 57 -23.66 8.49 -4.68
CA TYR A 57 -23.77 7.49 -5.76
C TYR A 57 -23.54 6.05 -5.25
N TYR A 58 -22.44 5.79 -4.55
CA TYR A 58 -22.12 4.46 -4.02
C TYR A 58 -23.15 3.98 -3.00
N ARG A 59 -23.70 4.87 -2.17
CA ARG A 59 -24.79 4.52 -1.24
C ARG A 59 -26.05 4.08 -1.98
N TRP A 60 -26.45 4.80 -3.03
CA TRP A 60 -27.58 4.39 -3.86
C TRP A 60 -27.33 3.08 -4.60
N MET A 61 -26.16 2.92 -5.22
CA MET A 61 -25.76 1.67 -5.87
C MET A 61 -25.82 0.50 -4.89
N LYS A 62 -25.26 0.67 -3.69
CA LYS A 62 -25.30 -0.32 -2.61
C LYS A 62 -26.75 -0.65 -2.24
N THR A 63 -27.62 0.33 -2.00
CA THR A 63 -29.03 0.07 -1.66
C THR A 63 -29.77 -0.67 -2.77
N LEU A 64 -29.62 -0.24 -4.03
CA LEU A 64 -30.32 -0.83 -5.17
C LEU A 64 -29.85 -2.24 -5.49
N SER A 65 -28.54 -2.49 -5.52
CA SER A 65 -27.99 -3.83 -5.74
C SER A 65 -28.52 -4.82 -4.72
N GLN A 66 -28.63 -4.41 -3.45
CA GLN A 66 -29.16 -5.30 -2.43
C GLN A 66 -30.67 -5.53 -2.51
N LEU A 67 -31.44 -4.51 -2.90
CA LEU A 67 -32.88 -4.69 -3.12
C LEU A 67 -33.11 -5.64 -4.29
N ASN A 68 -32.30 -5.53 -5.34
CA ASN A 68 -32.33 -6.43 -6.47
C ASN A 68 -31.97 -7.87 -6.06
N GLU A 69 -30.87 -8.08 -5.33
CA GLU A 69 -30.49 -9.39 -4.78
C GLU A 69 -31.63 -10.00 -3.94
N LEU A 70 -32.22 -9.22 -3.02
CA LEU A 70 -33.32 -9.69 -2.18
C LEU A 70 -34.55 -10.09 -3.02
N LEU A 71 -34.92 -9.30 -4.02
CA LEU A 71 -36.07 -9.59 -4.87
C LEU A 71 -35.84 -10.85 -5.71
N ILE A 72 -34.63 -11.02 -6.26
CA ILE A 72 -34.23 -12.24 -6.98
C ILE A 72 -34.36 -13.45 -6.07
N GLU A 73 -33.78 -13.40 -4.86
CA GLU A 73 -33.88 -14.52 -3.90
C GLU A 73 -35.34 -14.84 -3.52
N VAL A 74 -36.19 -13.82 -3.35
CA VAL A 74 -37.63 -14.03 -3.09
C VAL A 74 -38.33 -14.70 -4.28
N PHE A 75 -38.00 -14.31 -5.51
CA PHE A 75 -38.60 -14.91 -6.70
C PHE A 75 -38.10 -16.34 -6.92
N GLU A 76 -36.79 -16.59 -6.81
CA GLU A 76 -36.21 -17.93 -6.89
C GLU A 76 -36.85 -18.87 -5.89
N HIS A 77 -37.01 -18.43 -4.64
CA HIS A 77 -37.63 -19.26 -3.61
C HIS A 77 -39.12 -19.53 -3.88
N ARG A 78 -39.88 -18.53 -4.37
CA ARG A 78 -41.30 -18.71 -4.71
C ARG A 78 -41.55 -19.56 -5.96
N LEU A 79 -40.58 -19.57 -6.88
CA LEU A 79 -40.65 -20.31 -8.13
C LEU A 79 -40.05 -21.72 -8.02
N SER A 80 -39.33 -22.01 -6.93
CA SER A 80 -38.76 -23.33 -6.68
C SER A 80 -39.87 -24.35 -6.41
N GLU A 81 -39.77 -25.51 -7.07
CA GLU A 81 -40.62 -26.69 -6.81
C GLU A 81 -39.96 -27.68 -5.83
N GLU A 82 -38.84 -27.29 -5.20
CA GLU A 82 -38.12 -28.15 -4.27
C GLU A 82 -38.97 -28.41 -3.00
N PRO A 83 -38.97 -29.66 -2.50
CA PRO A 83 -39.69 -29.99 -1.26
C PRO A 83 -39.10 -29.24 -0.07
N ASP A 84 -39.95 -28.87 0.89
CA ASP A 84 -39.53 -28.21 2.13
C ASP A 84 -38.45 -29.04 2.85
N SER A 85 -37.29 -28.43 3.08
CA SER A 85 -36.21 -29.05 3.84
C SER A 85 -36.53 -29.16 5.33
N GLU A 86 -35.85 -30.10 5.97
CA GLU A 86 -35.94 -30.31 7.41
C GLU A 86 -35.61 -29.02 8.20
N ILE A 87 -36.53 -28.63 9.08
CA ILE A 87 -36.39 -27.43 9.91
C ILE A 87 -35.69 -27.81 11.21
N ARG A 88 -34.52 -27.23 11.46
CA ARG A 88 -33.82 -27.31 12.74
C ARG A 88 -34.12 -26.07 13.57
N ILE A 89 -34.95 -26.22 14.60
CA ILE A 89 -35.25 -25.14 15.54
C ILE A 89 -34.00 -24.84 16.39
N ILE A 90 -33.57 -23.56 16.43
CA ILE A 90 -32.52 -23.11 17.33
C ILE A 90 -33.14 -22.79 18.70
N ASP A 91 -34.15 -21.93 18.71
CA ASP A 91 -34.85 -21.48 19.91
C ASP A 91 -36.24 -20.84 19.59
N GLY A 92 -36.77 -19.99 20.47
CA GLY A 92 -38.02 -19.28 20.26
C GLY A 92 -37.98 -18.22 19.14
N ASP A 93 -36.80 -17.68 18.85
CA ASP A 93 -36.59 -16.56 17.93
C ASP A 93 -36.14 -17.04 16.54
N PHE A 94 -35.31 -18.09 16.47
CA PHE A 94 -34.63 -18.52 15.25
C PHE A 94 -34.75 -20.03 14.97
N GLU A 95 -34.75 -20.35 13.68
CA GLU A 95 -34.66 -21.71 13.13
C GLU A 95 -33.79 -21.72 11.87
N VAL A 96 -33.37 -22.91 11.43
CA VAL A 96 -32.58 -23.10 10.22
C VAL A 96 -33.30 -24.05 9.28
N SER A 97 -33.33 -23.69 8.00
CA SER A 97 -33.80 -24.54 6.90
C SER A 97 -32.99 -24.16 5.65
N ASP A 98 -32.57 -25.12 4.83
CA ASP A 98 -31.77 -24.89 3.61
C ASP A 98 -30.49 -24.07 3.81
N CYS A 99 -29.77 -24.32 4.92
CA CYS A 99 -28.59 -23.55 5.31
C CYS A 99 -28.87 -22.04 5.54
N ARG A 100 -30.15 -21.66 5.67
CA ARG A 100 -30.61 -20.29 5.92
C ARG A 100 -31.14 -20.17 7.35
N ILE A 101 -30.68 -19.16 8.08
CA ILE A 101 -31.31 -18.78 9.34
C ILE A 101 -32.59 -17.99 9.08
N ARG A 102 -33.66 -18.34 9.80
CA ARG A 102 -35.01 -17.79 9.68
C ARG A 102 -35.48 -17.26 11.03
N ALA A 103 -36.14 -16.11 11.02
CA ALA A 103 -36.94 -15.64 12.15
C ALA A 103 -38.23 -16.46 12.25
N ARG A 104 -38.55 -16.93 13.46
CA ARG A 104 -39.78 -17.72 13.71
C ARG A 104 -41.04 -16.86 13.80
N HIS A 105 -40.88 -15.55 14.01
CA HIS A 105 -41.99 -14.59 14.06
C HIS A 105 -41.56 -13.18 13.63
N ASP A 106 -42.53 -12.38 13.16
CA ASP A 106 -42.32 -11.03 12.62
C ASP A 106 -41.85 -9.99 13.66
N ALA A 107 -41.96 -10.31 14.95
CA ALA A 107 -41.60 -9.43 16.06
C ALA A 107 -40.22 -9.75 16.68
N VAL A 108 -39.42 -10.61 16.05
CA VAL A 108 -38.15 -11.12 16.62
C VAL A 108 -37.17 -10.03 17.05
N PHE A 109 -37.10 -8.92 16.31
CA PHE A 109 -36.21 -7.79 16.63
C PHE A 109 -36.90 -6.71 17.47
N THR A 110 -38.22 -6.54 17.35
CA THR A 110 -38.94 -5.53 18.15
C THR A 110 -39.16 -5.99 19.59
N GLN A 111 -39.35 -7.29 19.82
CA GLN A 111 -39.44 -7.88 21.17
C GLN A 111 -38.07 -8.02 21.83
N ASN A 112 -37.05 -8.37 21.06
CA ASN A 112 -35.68 -8.49 21.55
C ASN A 112 -34.70 -7.83 20.56
N PRO A 113 -34.43 -6.52 20.70
CA PRO A 113 -33.53 -5.81 19.79
C PRO A 113 -32.15 -6.44 19.67
N GLY A 114 -31.62 -7.04 20.75
CA GLY A 114 -30.29 -7.69 20.73
C GLY A 114 -30.14 -8.77 19.66
N ASN A 115 -31.26 -9.33 19.18
CA ASN A 115 -31.30 -10.24 18.04
C ASN A 115 -30.72 -9.65 16.75
N LEU A 116 -30.68 -8.32 16.61
CA LEU A 116 -30.04 -7.62 15.49
C LEU A 116 -28.51 -7.88 15.41
N LEU A 117 -27.87 -8.22 16.54
CA LEU A 117 -26.47 -8.68 16.58
C LEU A 117 -26.38 -10.19 16.72
N ARG A 118 -27.20 -10.79 17.60
CA ARG A 118 -27.18 -12.22 17.90
C ARG A 118 -27.38 -13.10 16.66
N LEU A 119 -28.18 -12.66 15.70
CA LEU A 119 -28.32 -13.35 14.42
C LEU A 119 -26.97 -13.68 13.77
N PHE A 120 -26.04 -12.71 13.75
CA PHE A 120 -24.73 -12.87 13.13
C PHE A 120 -23.79 -13.77 13.94
N VAL A 121 -23.94 -13.77 15.28
CA VAL A 121 -23.29 -14.72 16.18
C VAL A 121 -23.74 -16.15 15.87
N LEU A 122 -25.05 -16.37 15.73
CA LEU A 122 -25.62 -17.69 15.44
C LEU A 122 -25.11 -18.24 14.10
N ILE A 123 -25.08 -17.40 13.06
CA ILE A 123 -24.53 -17.80 11.75
C ILE A 123 -23.03 -18.09 11.86
N GLY A 124 -22.26 -17.25 12.57
CA GLY A 124 -20.81 -17.39 12.64
C GLY A 124 -20.33 -18.62 13.44
N ASN A 125 -21.17 -19.12 14.35
CA ASN A 125 -20.89 -20.32 15.15
C ASN A 125 -21.40 -21.61 14.51
N ASP A 126 -22.12 -21.54 13.39
CA ASP A 126 -22.68 -22.72 12.72
C ASP A 126 -22.13 -22.86 11.28
N GLN A 127 -21.27 -23.86 11.08
CA GLN A 127 -20.65 -24.12 9.77
C GLN A 127 -21.65 -24.45 8.66
N LEU A 128 -22.86 -24.91 9.00
CA LEU A 128 -23.90 -25.28 8.04
C LEU A 128 -24.80 -24.10 7.67
N VAL A 129 -24.76 -23.01 8.46
CA VAL A 129 -25.58 -21.82 8.18
C VAL A 129 -24.74 -20.82 7.42
N ASP A 130 -25.14 -20.55 6.18
CA ASP A 130 -24.37 -19.71 5.30
C ASP A 130 -25.14 -18.50 4.78
N ARG A 131 -26.47 -18.46 4.93
CA ARG A 131 -27.39 -17.43 4.39
C ARG A 131 -28.44 -16.97 5.40
N ILE A 132 -29.06 -15.82 5.13
CA ILE A 132 -30.19 -15.29 5.88
C ILE A 132 -31.42 -15.43 4.99
N GLU A 133 -32.52 -15.93 5.52
CA GLU A 133 -33.77 -16.09 4.76
C GLU A 133 -34.36 -14.71 4.36
N PRO A 134 -34.98 -14.56 3.18
CA PRO A 134 -35.42 -13.26 2.67
C PRO A 134 -36.37 -12.47 3.56
N ASN A 135 -37.36 -13.10 4.19
CA ASN A 135 -38.24 -12.42 5.15
C ASN A 135 -37.46 -11.92 6.38
N THR A 136 -36.51 -12.70 6.86
CA THR A 136 -35.61 -12.33 7.96
C THR A 136 -34.73 -11.14 7.56
N GLN A 137 -34.23 -11.10 6.33
CA GLN A 137 -33.51 -9.94 5.79
C GLN A 137 -34.41 -8.69 5.72
N ARG A 138 -35.68 -8.84 5.33
CA ARG A 138 -36.68 -7.76 5.32
C ARG A 138 -36.91 -7.21 6.74
N LEU A 139 -37.08 -8.10 7.72
CA LEU A 139 -37.26 -7.75 9.13
C LEU A 139 -36.02 -7.01 9.68
N LEU A 140 -34.80 -7.50 9.39
CA LEU A 140 -33.55 -6.83 9.77
C LEU A 140 -33.51 -5.38 9.27
N ARG A 141 -33.83 -5.15 7.99
CA ARG A 141 -33.82 -3.80 7.41
C ARG A 141 -34.87 -2.90 8.03
N ARG A 142 -36.09 -3.43 8.22
CA ARG A 142 -37.21 -2.70 8.83
C ARG A 142 -36.83 -2.23 10.23
N ASP A 143 -36.22 -3.12 11.01
CA ASP A 143 -36.00 -2.92 12.45
C ASP A 143 -34.59 -2.42 12.78
N ALA A 144 -33.71 -2.23 11.80
CA ALA A 144 -32.36 -1.71 12.01
C ALA A 144 -32.33 -0.34 12.74
N HIS A 145 -33.39 0.46 12.62
CA HIS A 145 -33.53 1.73 13.32
C HIS A 145 -33.58 1.60 14.85
N LEU A 146 -33.86 0.40 15.39
CA LEU A 146 -33.82 0.11 16.83
C LEU A 146 -32.40 0.18 17.42
N ILE A 147 -31.36 0.21 16.58
CA ILE A 147 -29.96 0.41 16.99
C ILE A 147 -29.74 1.91 17.29
N ASN A 148 -30.22 2.32 18.46
CA ASN A 148 -30.08 3.67 19.01
C ASN A 148 -28.95 3.74 20.06
N GLU A 149 -28.89 4.82 20.85
CA GLU A 149 -27.85 5.00 21.87
C GLU A 149 -27.97 3.97 23.00
N ASP A 150 -29.18 3.70 23.51
CA ASP A 150 -29.42 2.69 24.54
C ASP A 150 -28.99 1.30 24.07
N PHE A 151 -29.27 0.97 22.81
CA PHE A 151 -28.82 -0.27 22.19
C PHE A 151 -27.29 -0.40 22.24
N ARG A 152 -26.56 0.67 21.88
CA ARG A 152 -25.09 0.71 21.90
C ARG A 152 -24.51 0.78 23.33
N ALA A 153 -25.30 1.25 24.30
CA ALA A 153 -24.92 1.30 25.71
C ALA A 153 -25.07 -0.06 26.43
N SER A 154 -25.95 -0.93 25.92
CA SER A 154 -26.20 -2.26 26.50
C SER A 154 -24.94 -3.14 26.52
N ALA A 155 -24.56 -3.59 27.72
CA ALA A 155 -23.44 -4.52 27.91
C ALA A 155 -23.62 -5.84 27.15
N VAL A 156 -24.87 -6.33 27.04
CA VAL A 156 -25.19 -7.55 26.28
C VAL A 156 -24.88 -7.34 24.80
N ASN A 157 -25.28 -6.21 24.23
CA ASN A 157 -25.04 -5.92 22.81
C ASN A 157 -23.56 -5.69 22.51
N ARG A 158 -22.82 -5.04 23.42
CA ARG A 158 -21.36 -4.89 23.31
C ARG A 158 -20.64 -6.24 23.33
N SER A 159 -21.07 -7.13 24.22
CA SER A 159 -20.55 -8.51 24.28
C SER A 159 -20.86 -9.28 22.99
N LEU A 160 -22.10 -9.20 22.48
CA LEU A 160 -22.48 -9.83 21.21
C LEU A 160 -21.63 -9.31 20.04
N PHE A 161 -21.30 -8.02 19.99
CA PHE A 161 -20.45 -7.48 18.93
C PHE A 161 -19.02 -8.04 19.01
N LEU A 162 -18.43 -8.13 20.21
CA LEU A 162 -17.12 -8.77 20.38
C LEU A 162 -17.16 -10.26 20.02
N GLU A 163 -18.27 -10.94 20.33
CA GLU A 163 -18.48 -12.33 19.94
C GLU A 163 -18.52 -12.48 18.40
N ILE A 164 -19.17 -11.56 17.68
CA ILE A 164 -19.15 -11.52 16.21
C ILE A 164 -17.72 -11.47 15.67
N LEU A 165 -16.83 -10.67 16.27
CA LEU A 165 -15.42 -10.60 15.84
C LEU A 165 -14.63 -11.89 16.15
N GLY A 166 -15.11 -12.69 17.11
CA GLY A 166 -14.51 -13.95 17.53
C GLY A 166 -15.08 -15.21 16.87
N VAL A 167 -16.11 -15.11 16.03
CA VAL A 167 -16.76 -16.31 15.47
C VAL A 167 -15.80 -17.14 14.60
N PRO A 168 -15.88 -18.49 14.67
CA PRO A 168 -14.96 -19.36 13.93
C PRO A 168 -15.21 -19.32 12.42
N HIS A 169 -16.46 -19.17 11.98
CA HIS A 169 -16.84 -19.29 10.57
C HIS A 169 -17.35 -17.97 9.99
N ASN A 170 -16.92 -17.66 8.76
CA ASN A 170 -17.51 -16.59 7.95
C ASN A 170 -17.56 -15.19 8.61
N MET A 171 -16.69 -14.87 9.59
CA MET A 171 -16.70 -13.60 10.32
C MET A 171 -16.73 -12.37 9.40
N THR A 172 -15.81 -12.29 8.43
CA THR A 172 -15.76 -11.19 7.46
C THR A 172 -17.05 -11.09 6.62
N LYS A 173 -17.68 -12.24 6.28
CA LYS A 173 -18.97 -12.28 5.58
C LYS A 173 -20.09 -11.71 6.46
N GLN A 174 -20.05 -11.96 7.77
CA GLN A 174 -21.02 -11.37 8.71
C GLN A 174 -20.86 -9.86 8.81
N LEU A 175 -19.64 -9.32 8.93
CA LEU A 175 -19.43 -7.87 8.92
C LEU A 175 -19.91 -7.22 7.61
N ARG A 176 -19.64 -7.85 6.45
CA ARG A 176 -20.18 -7.42 5.14
C ARG A 176 -21.71 -7.39 5.17
N ARG A 177 -22.35 -8.42 5.73
CA ARG A 177 -23.82 -8.47 5.86
C ARG A 177 -24.37 -7.44 6.82
N MET A 178 -23.72 -7.22 7.95
CA MET A 178 -24.11 -6.16 8.88
C MET A 178 -24.04 -4.79 8.22
N SER A 179 -22.96 -4.51 7.47
CA SER A 179 -22.84 -3.28 6.66
C SER A 179 -23.94 -3.21 5.59
N ARG A 180 -24.20 -4.32 4.91
CA ARG A 180 -25.22 -4.46 3.86
C ARG A 180 -26.63 -4.15 4.39
N HIS A 181 -27.00 -4.72 5.53
CA HIS A 181 -28.33 -4.57 6.12
C HIS A 181 -28.45 -3.34 7.04
N GLY A 182 -27.45 -2.46 7.05
CA GLY A 182 -27.46 -1.23 7.84
C GLY A 182 -27.27 -1.41 9.35
N VAL A 183 -26.92 -2.62 9.80
CA VAL A 183 -26.65 -2.95 11.21
C VAL A 183 -25.30 -2.36 11.64
N LEU A 184 -24.23 -2.60 10.86
CA LEU A 184 -22.86 -2.19 11.26
C LEU A 184 -22.73 -0.67 11.37
N GLY A 185 -23.20 0.07 10.37
CA GLY A 185 -23.11 1.53 10.36
C GLY A 185 -23.97 2.21 11.43
N ARG A 186 -25.02 1.55 11.93
CA ARG A 186 -25.83 2.05 13.06
C ARG A 186 -25.25 1.67 14.41
N TYR A 187 -24.63 0.50 14.50
CA TYR A 187 -23.95 0.05 15.71
C TYR A 187 -22.65 0.83 15.95
N LEU A 188 -21.90 1.09 14.87
CA LEU A 188 -20.69 1.89 14.88
C LEU A 188 -20.89 3.13 13.98
N PRO A 189 -21.41 4.25 14.51
CA PRO A 189 -21.71 5.46 13.72
C PRO A 189 -20.50 6.04 12.97
N ALA A 190 -19.30 5.88 13.54
CA ALA A 190 -18.04 6.19 12.88
C ALA A 190 -17.89 5.44 11.54
N PHE A 191 -18.16 4.13 11.52
CA PHE A 191 -18.21 3.32 10.32
C PHE A 191 -19.32 3.75 9.37
N GLY A 192 -20.50 4.09 9.91
CA GLY A 192 -21.63 4.60 9.12
C GLY A 192 -21.27 5.84 8.28
N ARG A 193 -20.39 6.71 8.79
CA ARG A 193 -19.95 7.93 8.10
C ARG A 193 -19.05 7.64 6.90
N ILE A 194 -18.22 6.60 6.96
CA ILE A 194 -17.30 6.22 5.88
C ILE A 194 -17.94 5.31 4.81
N ILE A 195 -19.17 4.84 5.02
CA ILE A 195 -19.86 4.01 4.00
C ILE A 195 -20.01 4.78 2.69
N GLY A 196 -19.50 4.17 1.61
CA GLY A 196 -19.50 4.73 0.26
C GLY A 196 -18.49 5.85 0.05
N GLN A 197 -17.67 6.19 1.05
CA GLN A 197 -16.66 7.23 0.92
C GLN A 197 -15.55 6.71 0.02
N MET A 198 -15.44 7.22 -1.20
CA MET A 198 -14.26 6.98 -2.02
C MET A 198 -13.17 8.01 -1.69
N GLN A 199 -11.93 7.66 -1.99
CA GLN A 199 -10.86 8.62 -2.13
C GLN A 199 -10.70 8.89 -3.63
N PHE A 200 -10.72 10.15 -4.03
CA PHE A 200 -10.61 10.50 -5.44
C PHE A 200 -9.15 10.50 -5.90
N ASP A 201 -8.60 9.30 -6.02
CA ASP A 201 -7.25 9.03 -6.52
C ASP A 201 -7.25 7.77 -7.40
N LEU A 202 -6.08 7.44 -7.95
CA LEU A 202 -5.88 6.28 -8.82
C LEU A 202 -5.50 5.00 -8.05
N PHE A 203 -5.37 5.06 -6.72
CA PHE A 203 -4.78 3.99 -5.92
C PHE A 203 -5.84 3.18 -5.20
N HIS A 204 -6.88 3.84 -4.71
CA HIS A 204 -7.93 3.22 -3.95
C HIS A 204 -8.98 2.62 -4.89
N ALA A 205 -8.87 1.31 -5.11
CA ALA A 205 -9.87 0.55 -5.86
C ALA A 205 -11.23 0.47 -5.12
N TYR A 206 -11.23 0.76 -3.82
CA TYR A 206 -12.36 0.56 -2.93
C TYR A 206 -12.75 1.83 -2.18
N THR A 207 -14.04 1.97 -1.86
CA THR A 207 -14.49 2.93 -0.84
C THR A 207 -13.90 2.55 0.52
N VAL A 208 -13.71 3.51 1.43
CA VAL A 208 -13.09 3.28 2.75
C VAL A 208 -13.77 2.11 3.49
N ASP A 209 -15.11 2.00 3.47
CA ASP A 209 -15.81 0.86 4.11
C ASP A 209 -15.53 -0.51 3.46
N ALA A 210 -15.38 -0.53 2.15
CA ALA A 210 -15.05 -1.75 1.40
C ALA A 210 -13.58 -2.13 1.61
N HIS A 211 -12.68 -1.14 1.61
CA HIS A 211 -11.27 -1.29 1.94
C HIS A 211 -11.09 -1.84 3.37
N THR A 212 -11.68 -1.21 4.40
CA THR A 212 -11.65 -1.69 5.80
C THR A 212 -12.09 -3.16 5.91
N THR A 213 -13.13 -3.53 5.17
CA THR A 213 -13.61 -4.91 5.14
C THR A 213 -12.60 -5.88 4.50
N GLU A 214 -11.86 -5.44 3.50
CA GLU A 214 -10.82 -6.22 2.84
C GLU A 214 -9.56 -6.33 3.71
N VAL A 215 -9.18 -5.28 4.45
CA VAL A 215 -8.13 -5.34 5.48
C VAL A 215 -8.48 -6.40 6.54
N ILE A 216 -9.72 -6.39 7.06
CA ILE A 216 -10.20 -7.43 8.00
C ILE A 216 -10.21 -8.83 7.35
N ALA A 217 -10.49 -8.91 6.04
CA ALA A 217 -10.39 -10.18 5.31
C ALA A 217 -8.94 -10.70 5.27
N ASN A 218 -7.98 -9.82 4.99
CA ASN A 218 -6.55 -10.15 4.95
C ASN A 218 -6.02 -10.61 6.32
N THR A 219 -6.35 -9.90 7.40
CA THR A 219 -5.94 -10.32 8.76
C THR A 219 -6.47 -11.71 9.12
N ARG A 220 -7.70 -12.05 8.67
CA ARG A 220 -8.25 -13.41 8.82
C ARG A 220 -7.60 -14.45 7.92
N ARG A 221 -7.19 -14.09 6.70
CA ARG A 221 -6.47 -14.98 5.79
C ARG A 221 -5.14 -15.41 6.40
N PHE A 222 -4.45 -14.54 7.13
CA PHE A 222 -3.18 -14.88 7.79
C PHE A 222 -3.30 -16.02 8.81
N MET A 223 -4.49 -16.22 9.40
CA MET A 223 -4.73 -17.32 10.32
C MET A 223 -4.90 -18.67 9.63
N ARG A 224 -5.00 -18.71 8.28
CA ARG A 224 -5.25 -19.93 7.52
C ARG A 224 -3.98 -20.43 6.82
N ALA A 225 -3.82 -21.75 6.76
CA ALA A 225 -2.63 -22.37 6.17
C ALA A 225 -2.54 -22.20 4.64
N ASP A 226 -3.68 -22.11 3.95
CA ASP A 226 -3.77 -21.99 2.49
C ASP A 226 -3.35 -20.60 1.95
N TYR A 227 -3.02 -19.65 2.82
CA TYR A 227 -2.49 -18.33 2.45
C TYR A 227 -0.99 -18.16 2.76
N THR A 228 -0.32 -19.23 3.20
CA THR A 228 1.11 -19.21 3.56
C THR A 228 1.98 -18.82 2.38
N ASP A 229 1.68 -19.31 1.17
CA ASP A 229 2.50 -19.03 -0.02
C ASP A 229 2.45 -17.54 -0.39
N ARG A 230 1.28 -16.91 -0.26
CA ARG A 230 1.10 -15.48 -0.55
C ARG A 230 1.62 -14.58 0.58
N PHE A 231 1.49 -15.00 1.83
CA PHE A 231 1.84 -14.20 3.00
C PHE A 231 2.67 -14.99 4.04
N PRO A 232 3.88 -15.46 3.70
CA PRO A 232 4.62 -16.42 4.52
C PRO A 232 5.04 -15.86 5.89
N VAL A 233 5.41 -14.57 5.93
CA VAL A 233 5.80 -13.89 7.17
C VAL A 233 4.56 -13.54 8.00
N SER A 234 3.54 -12.92 7.38
CA SER A 234 2.32 -12.49 8.10
C SER A 234 1.54 -13.67 8.69
N THR A 235 1.47 -14.81 7.98
CA THR A 235 0.82 -16.03 8.48
C THR A 235 1.55 -16.63 9.69
N ARG A 236 2.88 -16.56 9.72
CA ARG A 236 3.69 -17.00 10.86
C ARG A 236 3.51 -16.11 12.07
N ILE A 237 3.53 -14.78 11.87
CA ILE A 237 3.36 -13.79 12.93
C ILE A 237 1.92 -13.85 13.49
N ALA A 238 0.91 -13.87 12.62
CA ALA A 238 -0.50 -13.85 13.03
C ALA A 238 -0.85 -15.01 13.98
N ARG A 239 -0.27 -16.19 13.77
CA ARG A 239 -0.50 -17.39 14.61
C ARG A 239 0.04 -17.28 16.04
N ARG A 240 0.98 -16.38 16.30
CA ARG A 240 1.57 -16.18 17.63
C ARG A 240 1.14 -14.88 18.32
N LEU A 241 0.26 -14.10 17.69
CA LEU A 241 -0.36 -12.94 18.33
C LEU A 241 -1.10 -13.38 19.60
N ARG A 242 -0.99 -12.59 20.67
CA ARG A 242 -1.68 -12.86 21.95
C ARG A 242 -3.19 -13.02 21.75
N ASP A 243 -3.77 -12.10 21.01
CA ASP A 243 -5.19 -12.12 20.66
C ASP A 243 -5.43 -11.51 19.26
N PRO A 244 -5.70 -12.34 18.24
CA PRO A 244 -6.02 -11.86 16.89
C PRO A 244 -7.22 -10.91 16.83
N ARG A 245 -8.12 -10.91 17.83
CA ARG A 245 -9.27 -9.99 17.86
C ARG A 245 -8.83 -8.53 17.97
N LEU A 246 -7.72 -8.24 18.65
CA LEU A 246 -7.17 -6.89 18.74
C LEU A 246 -6.71 -6.39 17.36
N LEU A 247 -6.14 -7.27 16.54
CA LEU A 247 -5.79 -6.95 15.15
C LEU A 247 -7.06 -6.67 14.31
N TYR A 248 -8.14 -7.42 14.52
CA TYR A 248 -9.40 -7.17 13.80
C TYR A 248 -10.04 -5.84 14.20
N ILE A 249 -9.95 -5.46 15.48
CA ILE A 249 -10.43 -4.16 15.96
C ILE A 249 -9.55 -3.05 15.39
N ALA A 250 -8.22 -3.15 15.47
CA ALA A 250 -7.32 -2.17 14.84
C ALA A 250 -7.61 -2.01 13.34
N ALA A 251 -7.78 -3.13 12.62
CA ALA A 251 -8.17 -3.11 11.20
C ALA A 251 -9.53 -2.46 10.95
N LEU A 252 -10.51 -2.58 11.86
CA LEU A 252 -11.80 -1.91 11.75
C LEU A 252 -11.70 -0.39 11.92
N PHE A 253 -10.72 0.08 12.71
CA PHE A 253 -10.58 1.48 13.09
C PHE A 253 -9.48 2.26 12.37
N HIS A 254 -8.52 1.61 11.70
CA HIS A 254 -7.32 2.27 11.13
C HIS A 254 -7.67 3.52 10.28
N ASP A 255 -8.70 3.41 9.44
CA ASP A 255 -9.13 4.46 8.52
C ASP A 255 -10.48 5.13 8.90
N ILE A 256 -11.02 4.83 10.08
CA ILE A 256 -12.38 5.25 10.47
C ILE A 256 -12.53 6.78 10.60
N GLY A 257 -11.41 7.47 10.76
CA GLY A 257 -11.30 8.93 10.87
C GLY A 257 -11.38 9.66 9.53
N LYS A 258 -11.27 8.97 8.38
CA LYS A 258 -11.17 9.62 7.06
C LYS A 258 -12.35 10.53 6.75
N GLY A 259 -12.04 11.72 6.21
CA GLY A 259 -13.02 12.72 5.77
C GLY A 259 -13.74 13.46 6.90
N ARG A 260 -13.05 13.64 8.03
CA ARG A 260 -13.48 14.47 9.17
C ARG A 260 -12.67 15.77 9.35
N GLY A 261 -11.72 16.05 8.44
CA GLY A 261 -10.70 17.07 8.60
C GLY A 261 -9.61 16.67 9.61
N GLY A 262 -8.38 17.15 9.45
CA GLY A 262 -7.25 16.79 10.31
C GLY A 262 -6.66 15.39 10.07
N ASP A 263 -5.83 14.92 10.99
CA ASP A 263 -5.19 13.60 10.91
C ASP A 263 -6.21 12.48 11.23
N HIS A 264 -6.49 11.64 10.24
CA HIS A 264 -7.44 10.54 10.37
C HIS A 264 -6.97 9.45 11.34
N SER A 265 -5.66 9.27 11.50
CA SER A 265 -5.07 8.29 12.41
C SER A 265 -5.30 8.70 13.85
N GLU A 266 -5.09 9.98 14.18
CA GLU A 266 -5.36 10.52 15.52
C GLU A 266 -6.86 10.47 15.86
N LEU A 267 -7.72 10.90 14.93
CA LEU A 267 -9.18 10.84 15.12
C LEU A 267 -9.69 9.40 15.24
N GLY A 268 -9.12 8.48 14.45
CA GLY A 268 -9.42 7.05 14.53
C GLY A 268 -8.97 6.44 15.85
N ALA A 269 -7.82 6.85 16.38
CA ALA A 269 -7.28 6.39 17.65
C ALA A 269 -8.23 6.74 18.81
N VAL A 270 -8.76 7.97 18.84
CA VAL A 270 -9.76 8.40 19.84
C VAL A 270 -11.02 7.51 19.80
N ASP A 271 -11.55 7.26 18.59
CA ASP A 271 -12.71 6.39 18.39
C ASP A 271 -12.41 4.95 18.86
N ALA A 272 -11.21 4.44 18.58
CA ALA A 272 -10.76 3.10 18.96
C ALA A 272 -10.61 2.96 20.48
N THR A 273 -10.01 3.94 21.16
CA THR A 273 -9.90 3.94 22.62
C THR A 273 -11.27 3.87 23.28
N TYR A 274 -12.21 4.73 22.85
CA TYR A 274 -13.57 4.73 23.37
C TYR A 274 -14.27 3.40 23.12
N PHE A 275 -14.12 2.84 21.92
CA PHE A 275 -14.68 1.53 21.59
C PHE A 275 -14.13 0.43 22.52
N CYS A 276 -12.81 0.28 22.63
CA CYS A 276 -12.18 -0.76 23.44
C CYS A 276 -12.64 -0.71 24.90
N LEU A 277 -12.54 0.46 25.54
CA LEU A 277 -12.91 0.63 26.95
C LEU A 277 -14.41 0.42 27.18
N SER A 278 -15.26 0.95 26.30
CA SER A 278 -16.71 0.76 26.42
C SER A 278 -17.13 -0.69 26.22
N HIS A 279 -16.39 -1.48 25.43
CA HIS A 279 -16.64 -2.91 25.19
C HIS A 279 -15.97 -3.84 26.20
N GLY A 280 -15.36 -3.29 27.26
CA GLY A 280 -14.81 -4.09 28.37
C GLY A 280 -13.44 -4.70 28.09
N LEU A 281 -12.71 -4.21 27.09
CA LEU A 281 -11.30 -4.56 26.91
C LEU A 281 -10.47 -3.92 28.03
N SER A 282 -9.35 -4.55 28.37
CA SER A 282 -8.43 -4.00 29.36
C SER A 282 -7.80 -2.70 28.85
N THR A 283 -7.32 -1.84 29.76
CA THR A 283 -6.58 -0.63 29.37
C THR A 283 -5.37 -0.96 28.51
N SER A 284 -4.65 -2.05 28.82
CA SER A 284 -3.50 -2.50 28.02
C SER A 284 -3.90 -2.89 26.58
N ASP A 285 -5.03 -3.58 26.40
CA ASP A 285 -5.52 -3.93 25.06
C ASP A 285 -6.00 -2.68 24.30
N ALA A 286 -6.67 -1.76 25.00
CA ALA A 286 -7.12 -0.48 24.43
C ALA A 286 -5.93 0.37 23.97
N ASP A 287 -4.87 0.45 24.77
CA ASP A 287 -3.64 1.20 24.45
C ASP A 287 -2.94 0.60 23.24
N LEU A 288 -2.85 -0.73 23.14
CA LEU A 288 -2.28 -1.40 21.97
C LEU A 288 -3.08 -1.09 20.70
N VAL A 289 -4.41 -1.25 20.72
CA VAL A 289 -5.27 -0.96 19.56
C VAL A 289 -5.19 0.52 19.17
N THR A 290 -5.20 1.42 20.16
CA THR A 290 -5.09 2.87 19.95
C THR A 290 -3.77 3.21 19.27
N TRP A 291 -2.66 2.65 19.78
CA TRP A 291 -1.34 2.85 19.21
C TRP A 291 -1.23 2.31 17.78
N LEU A 292 -1.82 1.14 17.50
CA LEU A 292 -1.85 0.56 16.15
C LEU A 292 -2.62 1.45 15.17
N VAL A 293 -3.79 1.96 15.56
CA VAL A 293 -4.60 2.85 14.71
C VAL A 293 -3.86 4.17 14.45
N GLN A 294 -3.24 4.75 15.48
CA GLN A 294 -2.47 5.98 15.34
C GLN A 294 -1.23 5.81 14.44
N ASN A 295 -0.58 4.65 14.48
CA ASN A 295 0.69 4.40 13.79
C ASN A 295 0.55 3.47 12.58
N HIS A 296 -0.66 3.25 12.04
CA HIS A 296 -0.87 2.24 11.00
C HIS A 296 -0.09 2.52 9.70
N LEU A 297 0.23 3.78 9.42
CA LEU A 297 1.07 4.21 8.28
C LEU A 297 2.58 4.20 8.58
N LEU A 298 2.99 4.10 9.85
CA LEU A 298 4.38 4.29 10.28
C LEU A 298 5.31 3.30 9.57
N MET A 299 4.96 2.02 9.59
CA MET A 299 5.83 0.98 9.04
C MET A 299 5.98 1.09 7.52
N SER A 300 4.89 1.37 6.79
CA SER A 300 4.94 1.57 5.35
C SER A 300 5.76 2.81 4.98
N GLN A 301 5.58 3.91 5.71
CA GLN A 301 6.32 5.16 5.49
C GLN A 301 7.82 4.96 5.71
N ILE A 302 8.24 4.37 6.83
CA ILE A 302 9.67 4.16 7.13
C ILE A 302 10.32 3.25 6.08
N ALA A 303 9.72 2.10 5.76
CA ALA A 303 10.33 1.18 4.80
C ALA A 303 10.42 1.75 3.37
N GLN A 304 9.48 2.62 2.98
CA GLN A 304 9.42 3.21 1.64
C GLN A 304 10.22 4.51 1.50
N LYS A 305 10.36 5.30 2.58
CA LYS A 305 10.96 6.64 2.52
C LYS A 305 12.29 6.80 3.25
N ARG A 306 12.69 5.85 4.10
CA ARG A 306 13.94 5.90 4.88
C ARG A 306 14.89 4.78 4.47
N ASP A 307 16.19 4.96 4.68
CA ASP A 307 17.17 3.89 4.43
C ASP A 307 17.11 2.82 5.54
N ILE A 308 16.45 1.71 5.25
CA ILE A 308 16.29 0.60 6.22
C ILE A 308 17.50 -0.34 6.29
N SER A 309 18.58 -0.01 5.58
CA SER A 309 19.88 -0.64 5.80
C SER A 309 20.66 0.08 6.91
N ASP A 310 20.29 1.31 7.24
CA ASP A 310 20.93 2.08 8.32
C ASP A 310 20.53 1.55 9.70
N PRO A 311 21.49 1.07 10.53
CA PRO A 311 21.19 0.58 11.88
C PRO A 311 20.59 1.67 12.79
N GLU A 312 20.85 2.95 12.54
CA GLU A 312 20.28 4.05 13.32
C GLU A 312 18.79 4.27 13.01
N GLU A 313 18.39 4.17 11.74
CA GLU A 313 16.98 4.22 11.35
C GLU A 313 16.20 3.00 11.87
N ILE A 314 16.81 1.81 11.85
CA ILE A 314 16.26 0.61 12.50
C ILE A 314 16.08 0.85 14.00
N GLN A 315 17.07 1.45 14.67
CA GLN A 315 17.00 1.75 16.10
C GLN A 315 15.87 2.75 16.42
N ARG A 316 15.75 3.85 15.67
CA ARG A 316 14.69 4.85 15.85
C ARG A 316 13.30 4.26 15.68
N PHE A 317 13.12 3.42 14.65
CA PHE A 317 11.87 2.69 14.47
C PHE A 317 11.62 1.71 15.63
N ALA A 318 12.64 0.97 16.07
CA ALA A 318 12.54 0.06 17.21
C ALA A 318 12.17 0.79 18.52
N GLU A 319 12.67 2.00 18.75
CA GLU A 319 12.32 2.84 19.90
C GLU A 319 10.86 3.29 19.86
N THR A 320 10.35 3.63 18.68
CA THR A 320 8.94 4.01 18.49
C THR A 320 8.01 2.81 18.68
N VAL A 321 8.37 1.66 18.14
CA VAL A 321 7.62 0.40 18.27
C VAL A 321 7.72 -0.17 19.69
N ALA A 322 8.82 0.08 20.38
CA ALA A 322 9.13 -0.26 21.77
C ALA A 322 9.27 -1.75 22.11
N ASP A 323 8.41 -2.63 21.57
CA ASP A 323 8.41 -4.06 21.90
C ASP A 323 7.97 -4.97 20.74
N GLN A 324 8.24 -6.27 20.90
CA GLN A 324 7.95 -7.28 19.87
C GLN A 324 6.45 -7.50 19.65
N GLU A 325 5.60 -7.27 20.65
CA GLU A 325 4.15 -7.42 20.51
C GLU A 325 3.61 -6.34 19.57
N ARG A 326 3.95 -5.08 19.81
CA ARG A 326 3.61 -3.96 18.91
C ARG A 326 4.15 -4.18 17.50
N LEU A 327 5.38 -4.66 17.35
CA LEU A 327 5.97 -4.96 16.04
C LEU A 327 5.17 -6.02 15.27
N ASP A 328 4.76 -7.10 15.95
CA ASP A 328 4.00 -8.19 15.34
C ASP A 328 2.60 -7.74 14.87
N TYR A 329 1.91 -6.95 15.69
CA TYR A 329 0.61 -6.38 15.32
C TYR A 329 0.72 -5.33 14.22
N LEU A 330 1.71 -4.42 14.29
CA LEU A 330 1.91 -3.37 13.29
C LEU A 330 2.26 -3.97 11.93
N TYR A 331 3.16 -4.95 11.90
CA TYR A 331 3.53 -5.66 10.67
C TYR A 331 2.30 -6.30 10.01
N THR A 332 1.52 -7.06 10.78
CA THR A 332 0.35 -7.75 10.23
C THR A 332 -0.75 -6.79 9.79
N LEU A 333 -0.96 -5.68 10.50
CA LEU A 333 -1.88 -4.62 10.09
C LEU A 333 -1.43 -3.96 8.78
N THR A 334 -0.16 -3.56 8.70
CA THR A 334 0.43 -2.88 7.53
C THR A 334 0.35 -3.76 6.27
N VAL A 335 0.70 -5.05 6.37
CA VAL A 335 0.57 -5.95 5.22
C VAL A 335 -0.90 -6.14 4.82
N ALA A 336 -1.82 -6.25 5.78
CA ALA A 336 -3.24 -6.39 5.48
C ALA A 336 -3.82 -5.14 4.78
N ASP A 337 -3.35 -3.96 5.18
CA ASP A 337 -3.75 -2.65 4.66
C ASP A 337 -3.27 -2.45 3.21
N ILE A 338 -1.95 -2.59 2.96
CA ILE A 338 -1.39 -2.47 1.61
C ILE A 338 -2.05 -3.47 0.65
N ALA A 339 -2.20 -4.74 1.07
CA ALA A 339 -2.86 -5.75 0.25
C ALA A 339 -4.38 -5.56 0.13
N GLY A 340 -5.00 -4.74 0.99
CA GLY A 340 -6.42 -4.42 1.00
C GLY A 340 -6.78 -3.14 0.23
N THR A 341 -5.79 -2.34 -0.16
CA THR A 341 -5.98 -1.08 -0.91
C THR A 341 -6.19 -1.35 -2.41
N ASN A 342 -5.25 -2.07 -3.03
CA ASN A 342 -5.34 -2.53 -4.41
C ASN A 342 -4.52 -3.85 -4.53
N PRO A 343 -5.08 -4.91 -5.15
CA PRO A 343 -4.40 -6.20 -5.32
C PRO A 343 -3.00 -6.12 -5.94
N GLU A 344 -2.73 -5.13 -6.80
CA GLU A 344 -1.46 -4.95 -7.51
C GLU A 344 -0.38 -4.28 -6.64
N LEU A 345 -0.76 -3.63 -5.54
CA LEU A 345 0.20 -2.92 -4.69
C LEU A 345 1.07 -3.88 -3.88
N TRP A 346 0.52 -4.99 -3.40
CA TRP A 346 1.33 -5.97 -2.66
C TRP A 346 2.14 -6.85 -3.61
N ASN A 347 3.35 -6.40 -3.91
CA ASN A 347 4.28 -7.08 -4.81
C ASN A 347 5.51 -7.64 -4.06
N ALA A 348 6.33 -8.34 -4.84
CA ALA A 348 7.58 -8.94 -4.40
C ALA A 348 8.52 -7.99 -3.65
N TRP A 349 8.71 -6.77 -4.19
CA TRP A 349 9.62 -5.76 -3.66
C TRP A 349 9.12 -5.16 -2.33
N ARG A 350 7.86 -4.74 -2.26
CA ARG A 350 7.29 -4.24 -1.00
C ARG A 350 7.35 -5.30 0.09
N SER A 351 7.13 -6.56 -0.26
CA SER A 351 7.29 -7.69 0.66
C SER A 351 8.72 -7.84 1.20
N SER A 352 9.77 -7.60 0.39
CA SER A 352 11.16 -7.62 0.88
C SER A 352 11.48 -6.47 1.82
N LEU A 353 11.07 -5.23 1.47
CA LEU A 353 11.27 -4.06 2.35
C LEU A 353 10.61 -4.24 3.71
N MET A 354 9.33 -4.68 3.74
CA MET A 354 8.61 -4.95 4.98
C MET A 354 9.32 -6.01 5.83
N ARG A 355 9.77 -7.10 5.20
CA ARG A 355 10.45 -8.20 5.89
C ARG A 355 11.80 -7.79 6.45
N GLN A 356 12.58 -6.99 5.71
CA GLN A 356 13.87 -6.48 6.17
C GLN A 356 13.67 -5.61 7.41
N LEU A 357 12.83 -4.58 7.32
CA LEU A 357 12.55 -3.68 8.45
C LEU A 357 12.08 -4.48 9.67
N TYR A 358 11.13 -5.41 9.48
CA TYR A 358 10.66 -6.28 10.55
C TYR A 358 11.77 -7.11 11.20
N THR A 359 12.62 -7.75 10.39
CA THR A 359 13.65 -8.67 10.88
C THR A 359 14.73 -7.92 11.64
N GLU A 360 15.22 -6.81 11.10
CA GLU A 360 16.25 -6.01 11.77
C GLU A 360 15.71 -5.35 13.05
N THR A 361 14.46 -4.88 13.03
CA THR A 361 13.81 -4.34 14.24
C THR A 361 13.64 -5.41 15.31
N SER A 362 13.22 -6.63 14.94
CA SER A 362 13.08 -7.75 15.89
C SER A 362 14.43 -8.11 16.53
N ARG A 363 15.53 -8.07 15.76
CA ARG A 363 16.89 -8.24 16.29
C ARG A 363 17.29 -7.11 17.24
N ALA A 364 17.01 -5.86 16.88
CA ALA A 364 17.29 -4.70 17.73
C ALA A 364 16.53 -4.80 19.07
N LEU A 365 15.24 -5.14 19.05
CA LEU A 365 14.42 -5.36 20.24
C LEU A 365 14.96 -6.51 21.10
N SER A 366 15.38 -7.61 20.47
CA SER A 366 15.94 -8.77 21.17
C SER A 366 17.29 -8.48 21.84
N ARG A 367 18.11 -7.61 21.23
CA ARG A 367 19.37 -7.11 21.81
C ARG A 367 19.13 -6.11 22.95
N GLY A 368 17.97 -5.45 22.94
CA GLY A 368 17.58 -4.41 23.88
C GLY A 368 17.94 -3.02 23.36
N LEU A 369 16.99 -2.09 23.47
CA LEU A 369 17.09 -0.73 22.90
C LEU A 369 18.24 0.11 23.48
N GLN A 370 18.81 -0.26 24.63
CA GLN A 370 19.95 0.43 25.24
C GLN A 370 21.31 0.04 24.64
N ASN A 371 21.35 -0.96 23.76
CA ASN A 371 22.56 -1.42 23.11
C ASN A 371 22.42 -1.32 21.58
N PRO A 372 22.33 -0.10 21.01
CA PRO A 372 22.27 0.09 19.57
C PRO A 372 23.56 -0.39 18.89
N LEU A 373 23.45 -0.88 17.66
CA LEU A 373 24.64 -1.13 16.84
C LEU A 373 25.11 0.20 16.27
N GLY A 374 26.39 0.51 16.43
CA GLY A 374 27.01 1.61 15.69
C GLY A 374 27.28 1.20 14.23
N ARG A 375 27.24 2.18 13.32
CA ARG A 375 27.55 1.98 11.89
C ARG A 375 28.85 1.21 11.68
N GLU A 376 29.92 1.61 12.38
CA GLU A 376 31.24 0.96 12.30
C GLU A 376 31.21 -0.54 12.63
N GLN A 377 30.42 -0.93 13.65
CA GLN A 377 30.31 -2.33 14.04
C GLN A 377 29.60 -3.16 12.96
N VAL A 378 28.62 -2.57 12.28
CA VAL A 378 27.93 -3.22 11.16
C VAL A 378 28.86 -3.35 9.97
N ILE A 379 29.59 -2.29 9.61
CA ILE A 379 30.56 -2.28 8.51
C ILE A 379 31.62 -3.38 8.70
N GLU A 380 32.24 -3.44 9.88
CA GLU A 380 33.27 -4.44 10.17
C GLU A 380 32.70 -5.87 10.16
N ALA A 381 31.51 -6.09 10.71
CA ALA A 381 30.84 -7.38 10.65
C ALA A 381 30.51 -7.80 9.20
N THR A 382 30.06 -6.85 8.38
CA THR A 382 29.77 -7.09 6.95
C THR A 382 31.05 -7.42 6.18
N LYS A 383 32.12 -6.65 6.34
CA LYS A 383 33.43 -6.91 5.73
C LYS A 383 33.96 -8.28 6.14
N GLN A 384 33.84 -8.64 7.41
CA GLN A 384 34.27 -9.95 7.91
C GLN A 384 33.47 -11.09 7.25
N ALA A 385 32.15 -10.99 7.22
CA ALA A 385 31.30 -12.02 6.59
C ALA A 385 31.56 -12.15 5.07
N ALA A 386 31.81 -11.03 4.38
CA ALA A 386 32.18 -11.04 2.96
C ALA A 386 33.57 -11.66 2.75
N THR A 387 34.53 -11.36 3.65
CA THR A 387 35.87 -11.96 3.63
C THR A 387 35.80 -13.47 3.78
N GLU A 388 35.05 -13.97 4.75
CA GLU A 388 34.86 -15.42 4.97
C GLU A 388 34.29 -16.12 3.71
N ALA A 389 33.37 -15.46 2.99
CA ALA A 389 32.83 -15.98 1.74
C ALA A 389 33.85 -15.99 0.58
N LEU A 390 34.72 -14.98 0.51
CA LEU A 390 35.74 -14.80 -0.54
C LEU A 390 37.00 -15.64 -0.30
N GLU A 391 37.39 -15.89 0.96
CA GLU A 391 38.51 -16.79 1.29
C GLU A 391 38.26 -18.20 0.77
N TYR A 392 37.01 -18.69 0.85
CA TYR A 392 36.62 -19.97 0.28
C TYR A 392 36.78 -20.03 -1.26
N ARG A 393 36.77 -18.86 -1.91
CA ARG A 393 36.96 -18.69 -3.36
C ARG A 393 38.43 -18.47 -3.75
N GLY A 394 39.35 -18.39 -2.79
CA GLY A 394 40.79 -18.30 -3.02
C GLY A 394 41.39 -16.89 -2.95
N PHE A 395 40.61 -15.89 -2.54
CA PHE A 395 41.13 -14.53 -2.31
C PHE A 395 41.98 -14.46 -1.05
N LEU A 396 43.09 -13.72 -1.10
CA LEU A 396 43.91 -13.41 0.06
C LEU A 396 43.42 -12.12 0.75
N PRO A 397 43.54 -12.00 2.09
CA PRO A 397 43.12 -10.80 2.80
C PRO A 397 43.75 -9.49 2.28
N GLU A 398 45.00 -9.54 1.82
CA GLU A 398 45.70 -8.38 1.25
C GLU A 398 45.08 -7.91 -0.08
N GLU A 399 44.59 -8.85 -0.90
CA GLU A 399 43.90 -8.53 -2.16
C GLU A 399 42.55 -7.86 -1.89
N LEU A 400 41.82 -8.35 -0.88
CA LEU A 400 40.54 -7.78 -0.46
C LEU A 400 40.70 -6.37 0.13
N LEU A 401 41.70 -6.17 0.99
CA LEU A 401 42.03 -4.85 1.52
C LEU A 401 42.34 -3.84 0.40
N SER A 402 43.09 -4.27 -0.62
CA SER A 402 43.37 -3.44 -1.78
C SER A 402 42.09 -3.14 -2.58
N ALA A 403 41.28 -4.16 -2.87
CA ALA A 403 40.04 -4.02 -3.65
C ALA A 403 38.98 -3.15 -2.96
N TRP A 404 38.99 -3.11 -1.63
CA TRP A 404 38.05 -2.36 -0.81
C TRP A 404 38.57 -0.99 -0.36
N SER A 405 39.86 -0.69 -0.58
CA SER A 405 40.49 0.54 -0.11
C SER A 405 39.90 1.83 -0.68
N THR A 406 39.33 1.76 -1.89
CA THR A 406 38.72 2.92 -2.56
C THR A 406 37.22 3.05 -2.31
N ARG A 407 36.62 2.05 -1.64
CA ARG A 407 35.17 1.90 -1.46
C ARG A 407 34.67 2.70 -0.26
N GLY A 408 33.57 3.44 -0.43
CA GLY A 408 32.91 4.16 0.66
C GLY A 408 32.30 3.25 1.73
N GLU A 409 32.18 3.74 2.96
CA GLU A 409 31.60 2.99 4.09
C GLU A 409 30.14 2.57 3.84
N ASP A 410 29.36 3.42 3.16
CA ASP A 410 27.95 3.16 2.86
C ASP A 410 27.75 1.92 1.97
N TYR A 411 28.74 1.56 1.15
CA TYR A 411 28.72 0.31 0.38
C TYR A 411 28.62 -0.91 1.29
N PHE A 412 29.42 -0.96 2.36
CA PHE A 412 29.42 -2.05 3.34
C PHE A 412 28.24 -2.02 4.31
N LEU A 413 27.50 -0.91 4.33
CA LEU A 413 26.36 -0.70 5.20
C LEU A 413 25.05 -1.07 4.48
N ARG A 414 24.95 -0.75 3.18
CA ARG A 414 23.76 -0.98 2.35
C ARG A 414 23.77 -2.30 1.59
N GLU A 415 24.94 -2.78 1.15
CA GLU A 415 25.05 -4.08 0.47
C GLU A 415 25.20 -5.24 1.45
N ARG A 416 24.67 -6.40 1.05
CA ARG A 416 24.77 -7.61 1.88
C ARG A 416 26.14 -8.26 1.72
N PRO A 417 26.64 -8.99 2.73
CA PRO A 417 27.94 -9.67 2.62
C PRO A 417 28.06 -10.57 1.38
N GLU A 418 27.00 -11.29 1.03
CA GLU A 418 26.96 -12.13 -0.17
C GLU A 418 26.99 -11.33 -1.49
N ASP A 419 26.44 -10.11 -1.49
CA ASP A 419 26.44 -9.22 -2.64
C ASP A 419 27.83 -8.61 -2.82
N ILE A 420 28.45 -8.17 -1.72
CA ILE A 420 29.82 -7.67 -1.71
C ILE A 420 30.79 -8.73 -2.21
N ALA A 421 30.65 -9.98 -1.77
CA ALA A 421 31.46 -11.09 -2.27
C ALA A 421 31.28 -11.27 -3.78
N TRP A 422 30.03 -11.28 -4.27
CA TRP A 422 29.72 -11.40 -5.69
C TRP A 422 30.29 -10.26 -6.55
N HIS A 423 30.15 -9.02 -6.08
CA HIS A 423 30.71 -7.85 -6.77
C HIS A 423 32.23 -7.91 -6.78
N THR A 424 32.86 -8.21 -5.65
CA THR A 424 34.32 -8.23 -5.50
C THR A 424 34.95 -9.30 -6.40
N GLU A 425 34.36 -10.51 -6.46
CA GLU A 425 34.82 -11.59 -7.35
C GLU A 425 34.80 -11.15 -8.81
N ALA A 426 33.70 -10.54 -9.26
CA ALA A 426 33.56 -10.09 -10.64
C ALA A 426 34.45 -8.89 -10.99
N ILE A 427 34.67 -7.96 -10.06
CA ILE A 427 35.55 -6.79 -10.25
C ILE A 427 37.01 -7.23 -10.38
N ALA A 428 37.44 -8.24 -9.62
CA ALA A 428 38.82 -8.73 -9.68
C ALA A 428 39.22 -9.26 -11.07
N ASP A 429 38.25 -9.81 -11.81
CA ASP A 429 38.44 -10.36 -13.17
C ASP A 429 38.15 -9.35 -14.30
N HIS A 430 37.80 -8.09 -13.98
CA HIS A 430 37.33 -7.10 -14.94
C HIS A 430 38.25 -5.88 -15.07
N ASP A 431 38.60 -5.51 -16.30
CA ASP A 431 39.27 -4.24 -16.59
C ASP A 431 38.23 -3.16 -16.94
N ILE A 432 38.06 -2.19 -16.02
CA ILE A 432 37.12 -1.09 -16.18
C ILE A 432 37.43 -0.21 -17.40
N GLN A 433 38.69 -0.16 -17.86
CA GLN A 433 39.07 0.56 -19.08
C GLN A 433 38.52 -0.11 -20.35
N GLY A 434 38.18 -1.40 -20.27
CA GLY A 434 37.54 -2.18 -21.33
C GLY A 434 36.03 -1.97 -21.44
N GLY A 435 35.39 -1.26 -20.50
CA GLY A 435 33.95 -0.98 -20.47
C GLY A 435 33.31 -1.25 -19.11
N ALA A 436 31.99 -1.01 -19.02
CA ALA A 436 31.23 -1.26 -17.80
C ALA A 436 31.09 -2.75 -17.49
N LEU A 437 31.30 -3.13 -16.22
CA LEU A 437 30.95 -4.44 -15.69
C LEU A 437 29.47 -4.44 -15.30
N ILE A 438 28.69 -5.35 -15.90
CA ILE A 438 27.26 -5.49 -15.57
C ILE A 438 26.97 -6.91 -15.15
N LEU A 439 26.44 -7.05 -13.93
CA LEU A 439 26.01 -8.31 -13.35
C LEU A 439 24.50 -8.29 -13.16
N VAL A 440 23.86 -9.43 -13.40
CA VAL A 440 22.41 -9.59 -13.23
C VAL A 440 22.18 -10.84 -12.40
N ARG A 441 21.49 -10.68 -11.27
CA ARG A 441 21.09 -11.78 -10.39
C ARG A 441 19.58 -11.88 -10.38
N GLN A 442 19.07 -13.06 -10.73
CA GLN A 442 17.65 -13.31 -10.80
C GLN A 442 17.05 -13.42 -9.39
N ALA A 443 15.74 -13.18 -9.27
CA ALA A 443 15.07 -13.19 -7.97
C ALA A 443 15.09 -14.60 -7.35
N SER A 444 14.99 -15.64 -8.17
CA SER A 444 15.12 -17.04 -7.74
C SER A 444 16.43 -17.36 -7.03
N ASP A 445 17.49 -16.64 -7.35
CA ASP A 445 18.84 -16.88 -6.85
C ASP A 445 19.11 -16.11 -5.55
N SER A 446 18.18 -15.23 -5.15
CA SER A 446 18.26 -14.49 -3.90
C SER A 446 17.27 -15.06 -2.87
N PRO A 447 17.75 -15.57 -1.72
CA PRO A 447 16.88 -16.10 -0.68
C PRO A 447 15.96 -15.04 -0.04
N ILE A 448 16.21 -13.76 -0.33
CA ILE A 448 15.57 -12.61 0.31
C ILE A 448 15.07 -11.58 -0.71
N ALA A 449 15.68 -11.42 -1.88
CA ALA A 449 15.19 -10.47 -2.87
C ALA A 449 14.21 -11.15 -3.82
N ASN A 450 12.93 -10.81 -3.74
CA ASN A 450 11.95 -11.23 -4.75
C ASN A 450 12.02 -10.35 -6.02
N ALA A 451 13.13 -9.65 -6.26
CA ALA A 451 13.34 -8.76 -7.39
C ALA A 451 14.68 -9.06 -8.05
N THR A 452 14.81 -8.73 -9.34
CA THR A 452 16.06 -8.91 -10.07
C THR A 452 17.03 -7.79 -9.67
N GLN A 453 18.23 -8.17 -9.24
CA GLN A 453 19.28 -7.25 -8.85
C GLN A 453 20.24 -7.07 -10.04
N ILE A 454 20.50 -5.82 -10.41
CA ILE A 454 21.42 -5.45 -11.48
C ILE A 454 22.52 -4.60 -10.87
N PHE A 455 23.76 -5.06 -10.98
CA PHE A 455 24.94 -4.34 -10.52
C PHE A 455 25.70 -3.80 -11.72
N VAL A 456 26.08 -2.52 -11.68
CA VAL A 456 26.84 -1.82 -12.72
C VAL A 456 28.06 -1.19 -12.07
N HIS A 457 29.25 -1.55 -12.54
CA HIS A 457 30.51 -0.88 -12.18
C HIS A 457 31.12 -0.24 -13.42
N THR A 458 31.26 1.09 -13.40
CA THR A 458 31.75 1.85 -14.56
C THR A 458 32.47 3.13 -14.14
N VAL A 459 33.16 3.78 -15.08
CA VAL A 459 33.77 5.09 -14.84
C VAL A 459 32.67 6.12 -14.66
N ASP A 460 32.73 6.90 -13.60
CA ASP A 460 31.72 7.91 -13.31
C ASP A 460 31.79 9.04 -14.34
N ALA A 461 30.62 9.44 -14.84
CA ALA A 461 30.45 10.38 -15.92
C ALA A 461 29.11 11.11 -15.76
N PRO A 462 28.97 12.32 -16.34
CA PRO A 462 27.70 13.03 -16.28
C PRO A 462 26.55 12.17 -16.82
N ASP A 463 25.46 12.14 -16.05
CA ASP A 463 24.23 11.42 -16.35
C ASP A 463 24.34 9.88 -16.33
N THR A 464 25.37 9.27 -15.74
CA THR A 464 25.49 7.79 -15.65
C THR A 464 24.22 7.13 -15.10
N PHE A 465 23.71 7.60 -13.96
CA PHE A 465 22.45 7.13 -13.39
C PHE A 465 21.28 7.23 -14.40
N ALA A 466 21.10 8.40 -15.01
CA ALA A 466 20.03 8.65 -15.99
C ALA A 466 20.16 7.74 -17.23
N ARG A 467 21.39 7.43 -17.67
CA ARG A 467 21.66 6.52 -18.79
C ARG A 467 21.28 5.08 -18.45
N ILE A 468 21.57 4.62 -17.23
CA ILE A 468 21.18 3.28 -16.77
C ILE A 468 19.66 3.20 -16.66
N CYS A 469 19.01 4.21 -16.05
CA CYS A 469 17.56 4.28 -15.98
C CYS A 469 16.90 4.24 -17.37
N ALA A 470 17.42 5.00 -18.33
CA ALA A 470 16.92 5.01 -19.71
C ALA A 470 17.02 3.62 -20.38
N ALA A 471 18.12 2.89 -20.12
CA ALA A 471 18.30 1.54 -20.64
C ALA A 471 17.26 0.58 -20.07
N LEU A 472 17.04 0.59 -18.75
CA LEU A 472 16.08 -0.27 -18.08
C LEU A 472 14.63 0.05 -18.49
N GLU A 473 14.30 1.34 -18.61
CA GLU A 473 12.99 1.79 -19.07
C GLU A 473 12.71 1.36 -20.53
N SER A 474 13.75 1.32 -21.37
CA SER A 474 13.64 0.84 -22.76
C SER A 474 13.28 -0.64 -22.88
N LEU A 475 13.61 -1.43 -21.85
CA LEU A 475 13.26 -2.84 -21.72
C LEU A 475 11.93 -3.06 -20.99
N ASP A 476 11.21 -1.98 -20.67
CA ASP A 476 9.94 -2.02 -19.94
C ASP A 476 10.05 -2.56 -18.50
N TYR A 477 11.20 -2.30 -17.86
CA TYR A 477 11.41 -2.63 -16.46
C TYR A 477 11.15 -1.43 -15.54
N SER A 478 10.47 -1.71 -14.44
CA SER A 478 10.22 -0.76 -13.38
C SER A 478 11.34 -0.86 -12.35
N ILE A 479 12.02 0.26 -12.12
CA ILE A 479 13.02 0.40 -11.06
C ILE A 479 12.26 0.64 -9.76
N HIS A 480 12.66 -0.03 -8.69
CA HIS A 480 12.05 0.12 -7.37
C HIS A 480 13.01 0.65 -6.30
N ASP A 481 14.31 0.39 -6.48
CA ASP A 481 15.38 0.84 -5.59
C ASP A 481 16.66 0.95 -6.40
N ALA A 482 17.43 1.98 -6.13
CA ALA A 482 18.74 2.21 -6.68
C ALA A 482 19.68 2.65 -5.56
N ARG A 483 20.88 2.07 -5.53
CA ARG A 483 21.92 2.38 -4.56
C ARG A 483 23.16 2.72 -5.36
N ILE A 484 23.73 3.89 -5.10
CA ILE A 484 24.75 4.49 -5.96
C ILE A 484 25.91 4.84 -5.04
N TYR A 485 27.08 4.28 -5.33
CA TYR A 485 28.29 4.50 -4.55
C TYR A 485 29.36 5.09 -5.47
N SER A 486 29.67 6.37 -5.26
CA SER A 486 30.79 7.01 -5.93
C SER A 486 32.09 6.69 -5.19
N ASP A 487 33.07 6.16 -5.91
CA ASP A 487 34.36 5.79 -5.33
C ASP A 487 35.46 6.81 -5.57
N THR A 488 36.49 6.72 -4.73
CA THR A 488 37.65 7.63 -4.75
C THR A 488 38.54 7.47 -5.99
N ASP A 489 38.37 6.38 -6.76
CA ASP A 489 39.07 6.13 -8.02
C ASP A 489 38.36 6.72 -9.25
N GLY A 490 37.23 7.43 -9.05
CA GLY A 490 36.41 8.01 -10.12
C GLY A 490 35.51 6.99 -10.82
N SER A 491 35.32 5.81 -10.25
CA SER A 491 34.30 4.85 -10.67
C SER A 491 33.03 4.94 -9.81
N THR A 492 31.93 4.37 -10.30
CA THR A 492 30.68 4.23 -9.56
C THR A 492 30.25 2.77 -9.52
N LEU A 493 29.68 2.37 -8.38
CA LEU A 493 29.04 1.07 -8.19
C LEU A 493 27.55 1.32 -7.99
N ASP A 494 26.75 0.86 -8.92
CA ASP A 494 25.31 1.10 -8.90
C ASP A 494 24.56 -0.22 -8.83
N THR A 495 23.74 -0.39 -7.79
CA THR A 495 22.85 -1.55 -7.61
C THR A 495 21.41 -1.12 -7.85
N PHE A 496 20.74 -1.73 -8.82
CA PHE A 496 19.33 -1.52 -9.13
C PHE A 496 18.50 -2.76 -8.82
N PHE A 497 17.32 -2.56 -8.21
CA PHE A 497 16.32 -3.61 -8.03
C PHE A 497 15.15 -3.35 -8.96
N VAL A 498 14.89 -4.29 -9.87
CA VAL A 498 13.90 -4.14 -10.92
C VAL A 498 12.85 -5.25 -10.90
N LEU A 499 11.64 -4.90 -11.31
CA LEU A 499 10.55 -5.81 -11.62
C LEU A 499 10.01 -5.48 -13.02
N LYS A 500 9.19 -6.37 -13.58
CA LYS A 500 8.37 -6.03 -14.74
C LYS A 500 7.27 -5.05 -14.33
N ASN A 501 6.69 -4.34 -15.29
CA ASN A 501 5.58 -3.41 -15.03
C ASN A 501 4.33 -4.06 -14.41
N ASP A 502 4.13 -5.37 -14.59
CA ASP A 502 3.06 -6.12 -13.94
C ASP A 502 3.39 -6.55 -12.49
N GLY A 503 4.57 -6.16 -11.98
CA GLY A 503 5.07 -6.48 -10.65
C GLY A 503 5.67 -7.89 -10.52
N SER A 504 5.78 -8.65 -11.61
CA SER A 504 6.40 -9.97 -11.62
C SER A 504 7.92 -9.94 -11.80
N THR A 505 8.59 -11.06 -11.49
CA THR A 505 10.05 -11.20 -11.61
C THR A 505 10.47 -11.44 -13.07
N LEU A 506 11.74 -11.16 -13.37
CA LEU A 506 12.29 -11.32 -14.73
C LEU A 506 12.65 -12.79 -15.06
N ASP A 507 12.54 -13.70 -14.09
CA ASP A 507 12.99 -15.10 -14.13
C ASP A 507 12.33 -15.97 -15.23
N ALA A 508 11.33 -15.46 -15.95
CA ALA A 508 10.58 -16.19 -16.97
C ALA A 508 11.30 -16.32 -18.33
N HIS A 509 12.40 -15.58 -18.57
CA HIS A 509 13.10 -15.59 -19.85
C HIS A 509 14.62 -15.76 -19.65
N LEU A 510 15.19 -16.81 -20.25
CA LEU A 510 16.62 -17.15 -20.17
C LEU A 510 17.53 -16.07 -20.77
N ASP A 511 17.03 -15.26 -21.70
CA ASP A 511 17.80 -14.26 -22.43
C ASP A 511 17.77 -12.85 -21.80
N SER A 512 16.91 -12.60 -20.79
CA SER A 512 16.73 -11.26 -20.19
C SER A 512 18.03 -10.66 -19.65
N ALA A 513 18.91 -11.49 -19.07
CA ALA A 513 20.16 -11.01 -18.50
C ALA A 513 21.13 -10.51 -19.58
N VAL A 514 21.10 -11.11 -20.78
CA VAL A 514 21.93 -10.66 -21.91
C VAL A 514 21.39 -9.35 -22.46
N GLU A 515 20.08 -9.26 -22.66
CA GLU A 515 19.42 -8.04 -23.14
C GLU A 515 19.66 -6.84 -22.22
N ILE A 516 19.58 -7.03 -20.90
CA ILE A 516 19.90 -6.00 -19.89
C ILE A 516 21.34 -5.51 -20.05
N LYS A 517 22.30 -6.44 -20.14
CA LYS A 517 23.72 -6.09 -20.29
C LYS A 517 23.96 -5.29 -21.55
N GLU A 518 23.45 -5.76 -22.68
CA GLU A 518 23.62 -5.08 -23.98
C GLU A 518 22.97 -3.69 -23.98
N ALA A 519 21.77 -3.55 -23.43
CA ALA A 519 21.07 -2.27 -23.36
C ALA A 519 21.82 -1.25 -22.49
N ILE A 520 22.32 -1.66 -21.30
CA ILE A 520 23.07 -0.77 -20.41
C ILE A 520 24.41 -0.40 -21.05
N GLN A 521 25.16 -1.36 -21.59
CA GLN A 521 26.43 -1.08 -22.29
C GLN A 521 26.21 -0.08 -23.44
N HIS A 522 25.19 -0.31 -24.26
CA HIS A 522 24.86 0.59 -25.36
C HIS A 522 24.50 2.00 -24.86
N SER A 523 23.68 2.12 -23.81
CA SER A 523 23.28 3.43 -23.24
C SER A 523 24.45 4.22 -22.66
N LEU A 524 25.39 3.53 -21.99
CA LEU A 524 26.60 4.15 -21.44
C LEU A 524 27.57 4.62 -22.54
N HIS A 525 27.66 3.91 -23.67
CA HIS A 525 28.53 4.29 -24.79
C HIS A 525 27.98 5.42 -25.68
N HIS A 526 26.66 5.60 -25.76
CA HIS A 526 26.04 6.57 -26.66
C HIS A 526 25.62 7.86 -25.95
N ALA A 527 26.20 9.00 -26.37
CA ALA A 527 26.00 10.30 -25.71
C ALA A 527 24.54 10.80 -25.64
N THR A 528 23.68 10.43 -26.59
CA THR A 528 22.28 10.91 -26.67
C THR A 528 21.31 10.05 -25.88
N LEU A 529 20.75 10.63 -24.81
CA LEU A 529 19.56 10.13 -24.11
C LEU A 529 18.35 10.26 -25.07
N LYS A 530 17.86 9.16 -25.63
CA LYS A 530 16.60 9.16 -26.38
C LYS A 530 15.44 9.02 -25.40
N THR A 531 14.63 10.06 -25.25
CA THR A 531 13.37 9.96 -24.52
C THR A 531 12.42 9.04 -25.29
N ILE A 532 11.97 7.96 -24.66
CA ILE A 532 10.97 7.07 -25.24
C ILE A 532 9.63 7.81 -25.17
N SER A 533 8.97 8.04 -26.30
CA SER A 533 7.63 8.64 -26.30
C SER A 533 6.58 7.54 -26.18
N ARG A 534 6.07 7.25 -24.97
CA ARG A 534 4.80 6.51 -24.82
C ARG A 534 3.63 7.47 -24.77
N ARG A 535 2.48 6.99 -25.27
CA ARG A 535 1.23 7.73 -25.27
C ARG A 535 0.61 7.68 -23.87
N THR A 536 0.46 8.85 -23.23
CA THR A 536 -0.15 8.96 -21.89
C THR A 536 -1.59 8.42 -21.88
N PRO A 537 -1.94 7.49 -20.97
CA PRO A 537 -3.29 6.94 -20.87
C PRO A 537 -4.38 7.99 -20.61
N ARG A 538 -5.61 7.75 -21.09
CA ARG A 538 -6.74 8.68 -20.90
C ARG A 538 -7.13 8.86 -19.44
N THR A 539 -6.90 7.83 -18.61
CA THR A 539 -7.11 7.86 -17.15
C THR A 539 -6.19 8.88 -16.48
N ALA A 540 -4.90 8.89 -16.85
CA ALA A 540 -3.94 9.88 -16.36
C ALA A 540 -4.34 11.32 -16.70
N ARG A 541 -4.94 11.55 -17.88
CA ARG A 541 -5.41 12.90 -18.29
C ARG A 541 -6.53 13.46 -17.41
N ALA A 542 -7.32 12.61 -16.74
CA ALA A 542 -8.37 13.06 -15.82
C ALA A 542 -7.81 13.58 -14.47
N PHE A 543 -6.55 13.24 -14.17
CA PHE A 543 -5.83 13.64 -12.98
C PHE A 543 -4.67 14.55 -13.38
N THR A 544 -4.85 15.86 -13.27
CA THR A 544 -3.71 16.78 -13.22
C THR A 544 -3.05 16.60 -11.87
N ILE A 545 -2.01 15.78 -11.79
CA ILE A 545 -1.20 15.64 -10.58
C ILE A 545 -0.20 16.79 -10.62
N PRO A 546 -0.33 17.82 -9.77
CA PRO A 546 0.66 18.89 -9.72
C PRO A 546 1.99 18.29 -9.25
N THR A 547 3.09 18.67 -9.90
CA THR A 547 4.40 18.29 -9.42
C THR A 547 4.65 18.99 -8.07
N THR A 548 4.97 18.19 -7.06
CA THR A 548 5.42 18.69 -5.76
C THR A 548 6.79 18.12 -5.47
N VAL A 549 7.67 18.99 -4.98
CA VAL A 549 9.08 18.70 -4.74
C VAL A 549 9.40 19.25 -3.37
N ASP A 550 9.77 18.38 -2.44
CA ASP A 550 10.07 18.75 -1.06
C ASP A 550 11.45 18.22 -0.66
N PHE A 551 12.22 19.08 -0.01
CA PHE A 551 13.55 18.76 0.51
C PHE A 551 13.47 18.69 2.02
N SER A 552 14.13 17.70 2.60
CA SER A 552 14.35 17.58 4.04
C SER A 552 15.76 17.09 4.31
N GLN A 553 16.31 17.43 5.48
CA GLN A 553 17.64 16.95 5.86
C GLN A 553 17.51 15.62 6.60
N ASP A 554 18.39 14.68 6.29
CA ASP A 554 18.60 13.50 7.11
C ASP A 554 19.64 13.80 8.18
N ASP A 555 19.17 14.28 9.34
CA ASP A 555 20.03 14.72 10.46
C ASP A 555 21.03 13.65 10.95
N LEU A 556 20.81 12.37 10.63
CA LEU A 556 21.69 11.26 11.02
C LEU A 556 22.48 10.71 9.83
N GLY A 557 21.82 10.51 8.69
CA GLY A 557 22.45 9.95 7.48
C GLY A 557 23.39 10.92 6.76
N GLY A 558 23.38 12.21 7.11
CA GLY A 558 24.28 13.21 6.51
C GLY A 558 23.96 13.53 5.04
N LEU A 559 22.77 13.13 4.58
CA LEU A 559 22.27 13.33 3.22
C LEU A 559 21.05 14.26 3.21
N THR A 560 20.73 14.80 2.05
CA THR A 560 19.48 15.53 1.82
C THR A 560 18.47 14.62 1.14
N ILE A 561 17.27 14.52 1.71
CA ILE A 561 16.16 13.75 1.15
C ILE A 561 15.33 14.65 0.25
N LEU A 562 15.20 14.25 -1.02
CA LEU A 562 14.32 14.85 -2.01
C LEU A 562 13.11 13.93 -2.23
N GLU A 563 11.92 14.42 -1.87
CA GLU A 563 10.65 13.76 -2.19
C GLU A 563 10.02 14.43 -3.42
N VAL A 564 9.72 13.64 -4.45
CA VAL A 564 9.08 14.10 -5.69
C VAL A 564 7.78 13.36 -5.89
N THR A 565 6.68 14.10 -5.96
CA THR A 565 5.38 13.57 -6.34
C THR A 565 4.93 14.21 -7.66
N THR A 566 4.72 13.39 -8.69
CA THR A 566 4.28 13.86 -10.01
C THR A 566 3.52 12.77 -10.78
N ALA A 567 3.04 13.08 -11.97
CA ALA A 567 2.44 12.08 -12.87
C ALA A 567 3.52 11.19 -13.50
N ASP A 568 3.28 9.88 -13.56
CA ASP A 568 4.18 8.93 -14.20
C ASP A 568 4.23 9.16 -15.71
N ARG A 569 5.45 9.30 -16.23
CA ARG A 569 5.70 9.62 -17.64
C ARG A 569 7.03 9.06 -18.11
N PRO A 570 7.11 8.68 -19.39
CA PRO A 570 8.35 8.19 -19.94
C PRO A 570 9.51 9.18 -19.81
N GLY A 571 10.68 8.68 -19.38
CA GLY A 571 11.88 9.46 -19.19
C GLY A 571 11.86 10.38 -17.95
N LEU A 572 10.94 10.17 -17.01
CA LEU A 572 10.88 10.93 -15.75
C LEU A 572 12.23 10.91 -15.01
N MET A 573 12.78 9.71 -14.78
CA MET A 573 14.07 9.53 -14.10
C MET A 573 15.23 10.17 -14.85
N VAL A 574 15.18 10.12 -16.18
CA VAL A 574 16.22 10.70 -17.04
C VAL A 574 16.28 12.21 -16.84
N ARG A 575 15.13 12.89 -16.88
CA ARG A 575 15.05 14.34 -16.70
C ARG A 575 15.45 14.75 -15.29
N LEU A 576 14.94 14.08 -14.27
CA LEU A 576 15.27 14.35 -12.88
C LEU A 576 16.79 14.21 -12.65
N GLY A 577 17.37 13.09 -13.10
CA GLY A 577 18.82 12.87 -13.01
C GLY A 577 19.63 13.94 -13.75
N SER A 578 19.21 14.35 -14.94
CA SER A 578 19.87 15.44 -15.68
C SER A 578 19.74 16.80 -14.98
N VAL A 579 18.61 17.10 -14.34
CA VAL A 579 18.47 18.35 -13.55
C VAL A 579 19.46 18.34 -12.40
N LEU A 580 19.53 17.28 -11.60
CA LEU A 580 20.46 17.15 -10.47
C LEU A 580 21.92 17.24 -10.91
N SER A 581 22.26 16.54 -12.00
CA SER A 581 23.59 16.53 -12.65
C SER A 581 24.06 17.94 -13.04
N ARG A 582 23.17 18.81 -13.56
CA ARG A 582 23.51 20.22 -13.90
C ARG A 582 23.92 21.06 -12.69
N TYR A 583 23.43 20.72 -11.50
CA TYR A 583 23.73 21.40 -10.25
C TYR A 583 24.87 20.73 -9.47
N ALA A 584 25.55 19.74 -10.07
CA ALA A 584 26.58 18.93 -9.42
C ALA A 584 26.11 18.25 -8.12
N VAL A 585 24.81 17.95 -8.04
CA VAL A 585 24.21 17.21 -6.93
C VAL A 585 24.26 15.72 -7.26
N SER A 586 24.89 14.95 -6.39
CA SER A 586 25.04 13.50 -6.56
C SER A 586 23.87 12.75 -5.93
N ILE A 587 23.38 11.72 -6.60
CA ILE A 587 22.38 10.79 -6.06
C ILE A 587 23.14 9.65 -5.40
N GLN A 588 22.91 9.42 -4.11
CA GLN A 588 23.49 8.31 -3.34
C GLN A 588 22.54 7.12 -3.24
N GLY A 589 21.25 7.35 -3.49
CA GLY A 589 20.25 6.31 -3.59
C GLY A 589 18.90 6.87 -4.02
N ALA A 590 18.03 6.00 -4.51
CA ALA A 590 16.68 6.34 -4.90
C ALA A 590 15.72 5.20 -4.56
N LYS A 591 14.58 5.55 -3.97
CA LYS A 591 13.44 4.66 -3.76
C LYS A 591 12.35 5.11 -4.72
N ILE A 592 12.02 4.23 -5.66
CA ILE A 592 11.13 4.55 -6.77
C ILE A 592 9.79 3.87 -6.51
N GLN A 593 8.74 4.69 -6.46
CA GLN A 593 7.41 4.24 -6.11
C GLN A 593 6.39 4.77 -7.11
N THR A 594 6.19 4.01 -8.17
CA THR A 594 5.09 4.21 -9.10
C THR A 594 3.83 3.51 -8.59
N LEU A 595 2.74 4.25 -8.44
CA LEU A 595 1.40 3.71 -8.23
C LEU A 595 0.52 4.17 -9.40
N GLY A 596 0.08 3.25 -10.26
CA GLY A 596 -0.73 3.63 -11.42
C GLY A 596 -0.04 4.72 -12.26
N GLU A 597 -0.61 5.93 -12.31
CA GLU A 597 -0.09 7.07 -13.09
C GLU A 597 0.53 8.17 -12.20
N ARG A 598 0.80 7.89 -10.92
CA ARG A 598 1.47 8.81 -9.99
C ARG A 598 2.75 8.18 -9.49
N VAL A 599 3.78 9.00 -9.41
CA VAL A 599 5.09 8.63 -8.88
C VAL A 599 5.30 9.38 -7.58
N GLU A 600 5.81 8.69 -6.57
CA GLU A 600 6.19 9.23 -5.25
C GLU A 600 7.61 8.79 -4.93
N ASP A 601 8.58 9.40 -5.59
CA ASP A 601 9.97 8.98 -5.50
C ASP A 601 10.70 9.72 -4.39
N THR A 602 11.61 9.00 -3.74
CA THR A 602 12.49 9.55 -2.71
C THR A 602 13.94 9.38 -3.15
N PHE A 603 14.69 10.47 -3.22
CA PHE A 603 16.12 10.46 -3.57
C PHE A 603 16.94 10.90 -2.37
N PHE A 604 18.05 10.21 -2.13
CA PHE A 604 19.06 10.58 -1.14
C PHE A 604 20.20 11.27 -1.87
N LEU A 605 20.40 12.55 -1.57
CA LEU A 605 21.28 13.45 -2.30
C LEU A 605 22.46 13.89 -1.45
N ALA A 606 23.58 14.11 -2.11
CA ALA A 606 24.78 14.70 -1.53
C ALA A 606 25.30 15.85 -2.41
N ASP A 607 25.96 16.82 -1.77
CA ASP A 607 26.74 17.85 -2.45
C ASP A 607 28.06 17.28 -3.00
N GLU A 608 28.87 18.13 -3.65
CA GLU A 608 30.18 17.75 -4.19
C GLU A 608 31.17 17.21 -3.14
N THR A 609 30.94 17.50 -1.85
CA THR A 609 31.78 17.05 -0.74
C THR A 609 31.30 15.74 -0.13
N GLY A 610 30.17 15.19 -0.62
CA GLY A 610 29.52 14.01 -0.07
C GLY A 610 28.61 14.30 1.13
N GLY A 611 28.34 15.58 1.44
CA GLY A 611 27.53 16.02 2.57
C GLY A 611 26.16 16.54 2.18
N GLN A 612 25.43 17.08 3.17
CA GLN A 612 24.10 17.66 2.95
C GLN A 612 24.13 18.93 2.10
N LEU A 613 23.09 19.12 1.29
CA LEU A 613 22.81 20.39 0.63
C LEU A 613 22.43 21.41 1.71
N THR A 614 23.32 22.38 1.98
CA THR A 614 23.11 23.41 3.01
C THR A 614 22.79 24.79 2.45
N ASP A 615 23.01 25.02 1.15
CA ASP A 615 22.68 26.28 0.48
C ASP A 615 21.19 26.34 0.14
N GLU A 616 20.43 27.15 0.89
CA GLU A 616 19.00 27.36 0.68
C GLU A 616 18.69 27.93 -0.71
N ALA A 617 19.55 28.79 -1.27
CA ALA A 617 19.31 29.38 -2.60
C ALA A 617 19.47 28.33 -3.71
N LEU A 618 20.44 27.42 -3.54
CA LEU A 618 20.59 26.26 -4.43
C LEU A 618 19.36 25.35 -4.35
N ILE A 619 18.89 25.03 -3.14
CA ILE A 619 17.71 24.17 -2.93
C ILE A 619 16.46 24.78 -3.57
N ASP A 620 16.21 26.07 -3.36
CA ASP A 620 15.07 26.77 -3.94
C ASP A 620 15.13 26.79 -5.47
N GLN A 621 16.32 27.04 -6.03
CA GLN A 621 16.52 27.01 -7.49
C GLN A 621 16.30 25.60 -8.05
N LEU A 622 16.86 24.59 -7.40
CA LEU A 622 16.71 23.18 -7.78
C LEU A 622 15.25 22.74 -7.73
N LYS A 623 14.52 23.14 -6.67
CA LYS A 623 13.08 22.91 -6.53
C LYS A 623 12.29 23.50 -7.69
N ASN A 624 12.55 24.76 -8.05
CA ASN A 624 11.86 25.43 -9.15
C ASN A 624 12.16 24.79 -10.50
N ASP A 625 13.42 24.44 -10.77
CA ASP A 625 13.84 23.81 -12.02
C ASP A 625 13.27 22.39 -12.17
N LEU A 626 13.23 21.61 -11.09
CA LEU A 626 12.58 20.30 -11.06
C LEU A 626 11.08 20.43 -11.35
N ILE A 627 10.38 21.34 -10.67
CA ILE A 627 8.95 21.58 -10.92
C ILE A 627 8.73 21.99 -12.38
N ALA A 628 9.52 22.94 -12.90
CA ALA A 628 9.35 23.42 -14.27
C ALA A 628 9.61 22.33 -15.33
N GLU A 629 10.66 21.52 -15.15
CA GLU A 629 10.99 20.43 -16.07
C GLU A 629 9.93 19.32 -16.05
N LEU A 630 9.43 18.98 -14.87
CA LEU A 630 8.43 17.92 -14.68
C LEU A 630 7.02 18.38 -15.05
N ASP A 631 6.63 19.62 -14.74
CA ASP A 631 5.35 20.19 -15.18
C ASP A 631 5.34 20.57 -16.66
N GLY A 632 6.50 20.82 -17.26
CA GLY A 632 6.66 20.92 -18.71
C GLY A 632 6.21 19.65 -19.44
N LEU A 633 6.21 18.49 -18.76
CA LEU A 633 5.55 17.30 -19.28
C LEU A 633 4.02 17.45 -19.25
N THR A 634 3.45 18.08 -18.23
CA THR A 634 2.01 18.21 -18.00
C THR A 634 1.28 18.97 -19.10
N GLN A 635 1.96 19.87 -19.79
CA GLN A 635 1.45 20.59 -20.96
C GLN A 635 1.75 19.80 -22.25
N ASP A 636 0.77 19.05 -22.75
CA ASP A 636 0.84 18.38 -24.06
C ASP A 636 1.04 19.46 -25.17
N PRO A 637 2.01 19.32 -26.09
CA PRO A 637 2.22 20.27 -27.20
C PRO A 637 1.01 20.41 -28.14
N ASP A 638 0.06 19.47 -28.08
CA ASP A 638 -1.15 19.45 -28.90
C ASP A 638 -2.26 20.39 -28.40
N THR A 639 -2.07 21.10 -27.29
CA THR A 639 -3.04 22.10 -26.80
C THR A 639 -2.78 23.53 -27.27
N SER A 640 -1.65 23.79 -27.95
CA SER A 640 -1.32 25.12 -28.47
C SER A 640 -1.58 25.31 -29.98
N SER A 641 -2.38 24.46 -30.62
CA SER A 641 -2.62 24.51 -32.08
C SER A 641 -4.09 24.41 -32.51
N SER A 642 -5.01 25.05 -31.78
CA SER A 642 -6.41 25.17 -32.23
C SER A 642 -7.07 26.54 -32.00
N GLU A 643 -6.29 27.61 -31.84
CA GLU A 643 -6.78 28.99 -32.01
C GLU A 643 -6.17 29.62 -33.27
N HIS A 644 -6.49 29.07 -34.44
CA HIS A 644 -6.58 29.78 -35.72
C HIS A 644 -6.99 28.78 -36.80
N ASP A 645 -8.29 28.63 -37.01
CA ASP A 645 -8.97 28.68 -38.32
C ASP A 645 -10.35 28.01 -38.27
N ILE A 646 -11.34 28.81 -38.72
CA ILE A 646 -12.77 28.57 -39.03
C ILE A 646 -13.77 28.67 -37.88
#